data_AF-A0A3P3UB96-F1
#
_entry.id   AF-A0A3P3UB96-F1
#
_cell.length_a   1.000
_cell.length_b   1.000
_cell.length_c   1.000
_cell.angle_alpha   90.00
_cell.angle_beta   90.00
_cell.angle_gamma   90.00
#
_symmetry.space_group_name_H-M   'P 1'
#
loop_
_entity.id
_entity.type
_entity.pdbx_description
1 polymer ?
#
loop_
_entity_poly.entity_id
_entity_poly.type
_entity_poly.pdbx_seq_one_letter_code
_entity_poly.pdbx_strand_id
1 'polypeptide(L)'
;MAHWTRCKKPASILMTAVLFLGVGTGMFGSGSARAAAEAAADTATKTAAETVADQTGAASAERTRFLQLYDQIKDPANGYFSAEGIPYHSVETLMSEAPNYGHMTTSEAYSYWMWLEVLYGYYTEDWSALEEAWDNMEEYIIPVNEGDGKEEQPTMNYYNPNSPATYAAEYPQPDRYPSELTGQYAGGKDPLDAELKKTYGNNQTYLMHWLLDVDNWYGFGNLLNPKHTAAYVNTFQRGEQESVWEAIPHPSQDDKSFGKSGEGFMSLFTKENQAPAAQWRYTNATDADARAVQAMYWAKELGYDNEEYLDKAKKMGDYLRYGMYDKYFQEIGSAADGSPTPGNGKNASHYLMAWYTSWGGGLGNGANWAWRIGASHAHQGYQNVVASYALSDPDGGLIPESPTAGQDWDTSLKRQLEFYTWLQSTEGAIAGGATNSWGGAYKAYPAGTSTFYGMAYDSAPVYHDPPSNNWFGMQAWPVERIAELYYILASNGDTSSENFQMTKQVIDKWIDWSMDYMFVDSRPVSDAEGYYLDEQGQRVLGGQDPQIATVEAPGELWIPGNLEWQGQPETWNGFDNYTGNPDLHVVTKDPGQDFGVVGSYIKALTFYAAGTKAENGKYTELGEQAEKLAKNMLDASWNYNDGIGITKPEPRNDYYRYFKKEIYFPAGWSGKYGQGNTIPGTNTVPSDPSKGGNGVYIGYSDLLPEIKNDPDWKYLEEKYNTSWNPQTEKWEDGKPEFTYHRFWSQVDMATAYAEYDRLINGGGGPGEPTAPKAPTKLKAEAGDTQVSLSWSKPAGADNFTVKRATVSGGPYTEIATVTNAVYLDLDVVNDQTYYYVVSASNEIGASPDSAEVSATPTEKPKPVEGDLKLKYQTNDSNPNDNHIRAQFKIVNNGKETVNLSDVKFRYYFTIDGDKAQEFHCDYAVVGSGNVKGTFVKLDESAEGADYYLEVSFGSGAGSLAPGADSGEIQVRFNKMDWSNYSETDDFSYDPTKTSYTEWERVPLYVNDTLVWGLEP
;
A
#
# COMPACT_ATOMS: atom_id res chain seq x y z
N MET A 1 -8.25 62.39 -10.94
CA MET A 1 -9.60 63.03 -10.96
C MET A 1 -10.66 61.95 -11.23
N ALA A 2 -11.94 62.30 -11.13
CA ALA A 2 -13.04 61.34 -10.96
C ALA A 2 -13.38 60.46 -12.19
N HIS A 3 -13.44 59.13 -11.99
CA HIS A 3 -14.69 58.35 -11.88
C HIS A 3 -15.78 58.53 -12.99
N TRP A 4 -16.05 57.49 -13.81
CA TRP A 4 -17.38 56.84 -14.08
C TRP A 4 -17.34 55.87 -15.32
N THR A 5 -18.37 55.08 -15.73
CA THR A 5 -19.17 53.98 -15.10
C THR A 5 -20.06 53.26 -16.16
N ARG A 6 -19.96 51.91 -16.30
CA ARG A 6 -20.99 50.88 -16.73
C ARG A 6 -21.75 50.86 -18.12
N CYS A 7 -21.73 49.65 -18.73
CA CYS A 7 -22.86 48.73 -19.10
C CYS A 7 -23.72 48.75 -20.42
N LYS A 8 -23.77 47.54 -21.03
CA LYS A 8 -24.93 46.65 -21.41
C LYS A 8 -25.66 46.68 -22.81
N LYS A 9 -26.15 45.46 -23.16
CA LYS A 9 -26.92 44.95 -24.34
C LYS A 9 -28.36 45.50 -24.49
N PRO A 10 -28.99 45.41 -25.69
CA PRO A 10 -30.04 44.39 -26.06
C PRO A 10 -29.65 43.51 -27.30
N ALA A 11 -30.34 42.49 -27.87
CA ALA A 11 -31.70 41.84 -27.81
C ALA A 11 -32.83 42.46 -28.69
N SER A 12 -33.67 41.77 -29.51
CA SER A 12 -33.79 40.38 -30.06
C SER A 12 -34.53 40.45 -31.47
N ILE A 13 -35.45 39.62 -32.04
CA ILE A 13 -36.30 38.45 -31.67
C ILE A 13 -37.03 37.79 -32.92
N LEU A 14 -37.46 36.51 -32.84
CA LEU A 14 -38.51 35.75 -33.63
C LEU A 14 -38.39 35.49 -35.18
N MET A 15 -38.67 34.24 -35.65
CA MET A 15 -39.97 33.77 -36.23
C MET A 15 -39.97 32.24 -36.59
N THR A 16 -40.96 31.70 -37.34
CA THR A 16 -41.46 30.29 -37.15
C THR A 16 -41.79 29.47 -38.43
N ALA A 17 -41.41 28.17 -38.39
CA ALA A 17 -41.82 26.92 -39.09
C ALA A 17 -42.67 26.85 -40.40
N VAL A 18 -42.37 25.83 -41.24
CA VAL A 18 -43.26 25.17 -42.23
C VAL A 18 -42.97 23.65 -42.28
N LEU A 19 -43.99 22.80 -42.52
CA LEU A 19 -43.92 21.33 -42.64
C LEU A 19 -43.52 20.83 -44.04
N PHE A 20 -43.03 19.58 -44.14
CA PHE A 20 -43.52 18.62 -45.15
C PHE A 20 -43.46 17.16 -44.65
N LEU A 21 -44.27 16.28 -45.26
CA LEU A 21 -44.47 14.88 -44.87
C LEU A 21 -43.90 13.91 -45.93
N GLY A 22 -43.38 12.77 -45.48
CA GLY A 22 -43.00 11.63 -46.31
C GLY A 22 -43.00 10.34 -45.48
N VAL A 23 -43.54 9.24 -46.02
CA VAL A 23 -43.72 7.97 -45.30
C VAL A 23 -42.97 6.85 -46.01
N GLY A 24 -42.17 6.09 -45.27
CA GLY A 24 -41.50 4.87 -45.72
C GLY A 24 -41.20 3.95 -44.53
N THR A 25 -41.52 2.66 -44.66
CA THR A 25 -41.44 1.67 -43.57
C THR A 25 -40.32 0.65 -43.80
N GLY A 26 -39.46 0.39 -42.80
CA GLY A 26 -38.49 -0.71 -42.88
C GLY A 26 -37.51 -0.85 -41.71
N MET A 27 -37.77 -1.84 -40.84
CA MET A 27 -36.85 -2.65 -40.00
C MET A 27 -35.59 -2.05 -39.32
N PHE A 28 -35.57 -2.19 -37.99
CA PHE A 28 -34.46 -2.57 -37.08
C PHE A 28 -32.98 -2.28 -37.45
N GLY A 29 -32.27 -1.59 -36.54
CA GLY A 29 -30.80 -1.56 -36.48
C GLY A 29 -30.28 -0.68 -35.33
N SER A 30 -29.76 -1.30 -34.26
CA SER A 30 -29.22 -0.69 -33.03
C SER A 30 -28.25 0.49 -33.26
N GLY A 31 -28.41 1.59 -32.51
CA GLY A 31 -27.48 2.73 -32.60
C GLY A 31 -27.59 3.86 -31.57
N SER A 32 -28.25 3.66 -30.42
CA SER A 32 -28.64 4.76 -29.50
C SER A 32 -28.03 4.73 -28.09
N ALA A 33 -27.04 3.89 -27.82
CA ALA A 33 -26.40 3.80 -26.49
C ALA A 33 -25.23 4.78 -26.31
N ARG A 34 -24.37 4.93 -27.32
CA ARG A 34 -23.07 5.61 -27.20
C ARG A 34 -23.19 7.14 -26.99
N ALA A 35 -24.01 7.79 -27.81
CA ALA A 35 -24.24 9.24 -27.74
C ALA A 35 -24.98 9.72 -26.46
N ALA A 36 -25.54 8.81 -25.66
CA ALA A 36 -26.11 9.13 -24.35
C ALA A 36 -25.05 9.10 -23.24
N ALA A 37 -24.05 8.20 -23.33
CA ALA A 37 -22.94 8.13 -22.40
C ALA A 37 -21.98 9.32 -22.58
N GLU A 38 -21.62 9.65 -23.82
CA GLU A 38 -20.75 10.79 -24.15
C GLU A 38 -21.32 12.13 -23.65
N ALA A 39 -22.65 12.31 -23.73
CA ALA A 39 -23.35 13.48 -23.21
C ALA A 39 -23.46 13.52 -21.68
N ALA A 40 -23.51 12.36 -21.02
CA ALA A 40 -23.50 12.29 -19.55
C ALA A 40 -22.11 12.65 -18.99
N ALA A 41 -21.04 12.11 -19.59
CA ALA A 41 -19.65 12.39 -19.18
C ALA A 41 -19.29 13.89 -19.31
N ASP A 42 -19.59 14.53 -20.44
CA ASP A 42 -19.30 15.95 -20.68
C ASP A 42 -20.14 16.92 -19.82
N THR A 43 -21.21 16.41 -19.19
CA THR A 43 -22.02 17.15 -18.22
C THR A 43 -21.48 16.98 -16.79
N ALA A 44 -21.12 15.75 -16.41
CA ALA A 44 -20.62 15.43 -15.06
C ALA A 44 -19.32 16.20 -14.73
N THR A 45 -18.34 16.17 -15.64
CA THR A 45 -17.06 16.89 -15.49
C THR A 45 -17.24 18.41 -15.36
N LYS A 46 -18.21 19.00 -16.06
CA LYS A 46 -18.52 20.43 -15.93
C LYS A 46 -19.24 20.80 -14.64
N THR A 47 -20.08 19.90 -14.09
CA THR A 47 -20.77 20.20 -12.82
C THR A 47 -19.83 20.15 -11.62
N ALA A 48 -18.84 19.26 -11.59
CA ALA A 48 -17.87 19.19 -10.49
C ALA A 48 -17.07 20.50 -10.33
N ALA A 49 -16.62 21.09 -11.45
CA ALA A 49 -15.79 22.28 -11.46
C ALA A 49 -16.47 23.58 -10.98
N GLU A 50 -17.81 23.69 -11.02
CA GLU A 50 -18.52 24.91 -10.59
C GLU A 50 -19.09 24.85 -9.16
N THR A 51 -19.12 23.70 -8.49
CA THR A 51 -19.69 23.57 -7.12
C THR A 51 -18.71 23.81 -5.96
N VAL A 52 -17.39 23.88 -6.22
CA VAL A 52 -16.36 24.11 -5.17
C VAL A 52 -16.27 25.59 -4.74
N ALA A 53 -17.00 26.49 -5.41
CA ALA A 53 -16.75 27.94 -5.41
C ALA A 53 -17.23 28.74 -4.17
N ASP A 54 -17.66 28.12 -3.07
CA ASP A 54 -18.26 28.83 -1.92
C ASP A 54 -17.85 28.32 -0.53
N GLN A 55 -16.53 28.09 -0.31
CA GLN A 55 -15.96 28.26 1.05
C GLN A 55 -14.44 28.50 1.16
N THR A 56 -13.64 28.35 0.10
CA THR A 56 -12.18 28.56 0.14
C THR A 56 -11.75 29.83 -0.61
N GLY A 57 -10.51 30.29 -0.34
CA GLY A 57 -9.89 31.38 -1.09
C GLY A 57 -9.54 30.98 -2.53
N ALA A 58 -9.13 31.95 -3.35
CA ALA A 58 -8.57 31.64 -4.66
C ALA A 58 -7.34 30.74 -4.51
N ALA A 59 -7.26 29.66 -5.29
CA ALA A 59 -6.14 28.72 -5.25
C ALA A 59 -4.79 29.40 -5.50
N SER A 60 -3.74 28.87 -4.87
CA SER A 60 -2.36 29.31 -5.08
C SER A 60 -1.86 28.97 -6.48
N ALA A 61 -0.70 29.53 -6.85
CA ALA A 61 0.01 29.11 -8.05
C ALA A 61 0.42 27.63 -7.93
N GLU A 62 0.89 27.21 -6.76
CA GLU A 62 1.41 25.88 -6.49
C GLU A 62 0.33 24.79 -6.61
N ARG A 63 -0.86 24.96 -5.99
CA ARG A 63 -1.99 24.03 -6.19
C ARG A 63 -2.43 23.96 -7.65
N THR A 64 -2.42 25.10 -8.35
CA THR A 64 -2.77 25.15 -9.77
C THR A 64 -1.75 24.39 -10.63
N ARG A 65 -0.45 24.50 -10.30
CA ARG A 65 0.65 23.77 -10.96
C ARG A 65 0.62 22.27 -10.67
N PHE A 66 0.30 21.87 -9.44
CA PHE A 66 0.08 20.46 -9.09
C PHE A 66 -1.04 19.85 -9.95
N LEU A 67 -2.23 20.47 -9.95
CA LEU A 67 -3.37 19.96 -10.71
C LEU A 67 -3.09 19.94 -12.22
N GLN A 68 -2.36 20.93 -12.76
CA GLN A 68 -1.94 20.90 -14.15
C GLN A 68 -0.96 19.74 -14.44
N LEU A 69 0.03 19.48 -13.58
CA LEU A 69 0.93 18.34 -13.75
C LEU A 69 0.21 17.00 -13.60
N TYR A 70 -0.77 16.91 -12.69
CA TYR A 70 -1.65 15.75 -12.59
C TYR A 70 -2.41 15.52 -13.90
N ASP A 71 -3.09 16.54 -14.44
CA ASP A 71 -3.78 16.47 -15.74
C ASP A 71 -2.82 16.02 -16.87
N GLN A 72 -1.58 16.53 -16.86
CA GLN A 72 -0.55 16.17 -17.85
C GLN A 72 -0.04 14.73 -17.71
N ILE A 73 0.13 14.22 -16.48
CA ILE A 73 0.53 12.82 -16.21
C ILE A 73 -0.60 11.85 -16.57
N LYS A 74 -1.86 12.24 -16.34
CA LYS A 74 -3.04 11.38 -16.55
C LYS A 74 -3.65 11.45 -17.95
N ASP A 75 -3.29 12.42 -18.79
CA ASP A 75 -3.77 12.50 -20.19
C ASP A 75 -3.23 11.32 -21.03
N PRO A 76 -4.09 10.42 -21.56
CA PRO A 76 -3.66 9.33 -22.42
C PRO A 76 -2.96 9.77 -23.72
N ALA A 77 -3.06 11.05 -24.11
CA ALA A 77 -2.30 11.62 -25.22
C ALA A 77 -0.80 11.80 -24.90
N ASN A 78 -0.44 11.89 -23.61
CA ASN A 78 0.94 12.06 -23.13
C ASN A 78 1.67 10.73 -22.85
N GLY A 79 0.96 9.59 -22.84
CA GLY A 79 1.58 8.26 -22.94
C GLY A 79 2.22 7.68 -21.68
N TYR A 80 2.04 8.28 -20.50
CA TYR A 80 2.59 7.77 -19.24
C TYR A 80 2.06 6.38 -18.81
N PHE A 81 0.88 6.00 -19.29
CA PHE A 81 0.19 4.76 -18.92
C PHE A 81 -0.06 3.88 -20.14
N SER A 82 0.00 2.56 -19.94
CA SER A 82 -0.30 1.55 -20.95
C SER A 82 -1.80 1.41 -21.22
N ALA A 83 -2.14 0.60 -22.23
CA ALA A 83 -3.53 0.22 -22.51
C ALA A 83 -4.18 -0.64 -21.40
N GLU A 84 -3.40 -1.16 -20.45
CA GLU A 84 -3.86 -1.91 -19.26
C GLU A 84 -3.94 -1.01 -18.01
N GLY A 85 -3.76 0.32 -18.15
CA GLY A 85 -3.81 1.29 -17.06
C GLY A 85 -2.56 1.32 -16.18
N ILE A 86 -1.50 0.63 -16.58
CA ILE A 86 -0.25 0.47 -15.84
C ILE A 86 0.69 1.65 -16.16
N PRO A 87 1.25 2.38 -15.19
CA PRO A 87 2.24 3.42 -15.46
C PRO A 87 3.52 2.77 -16.00
N TYR A 88 4.12 3.34 -17.06
CA TYR A 88 5.46 2.97 -17.51
C TYR A 88 6.53 3.62 -16.62
N HIS A 89 7.80 3.19 -16.71
CA HIS A 89 8.93 3.93 -16.14
C HIS A 89 9.09 5.30 -16.83
N SER A 90 8.84 5.37 -18.14
CA SER A 90 8.86 6.60 -18.94
C SER A 90 7.99 6.53 -20.20
N VAL A 91 7.61 7.69 -20.73
CA VAL A 91 6.94 7.84 -22.03
C VAL A 91 7.86 7.42 -23.20
N GLU A 92 9.16 7.67 -23.08
CA GLU A 92 10.15 7.27 -24.09
C GLU A 92 10.58 5.81 -23.88
N THR A 93 10.75 5.07 -24.98
CA THR A 93 11.12 3.65 -24.97
C THR A 93 12.63 3.41 -24.87
N LEU A 94 13.46 4.20 -25.55
CA LEU A 94 14.92 4.07 -25.56
C LEU A 94 15.56 4.69 -24.31
N MET A 95 15.49 3.96 -23.19
CA MET A 95 16.18 4.31 -21.95
C MET A 95 16.70 3.06 -21.22
N SER A 96 17.79 3.22 -20.47
CA SER A 96 18.36 2.20 -19.61
C SER A 96 19.12 2.84 -18.44
N GLU A 97 18.82 2.44 -17.20
CA GLU A 97 19.40 3.00 -15.97
C GLU A 97 19.23 2.09 -14.74
N ALA A 98 18.02 1.54 -14.52
CA ALA A 98 17.77 0.46 -13.56
C ALA A 98 16.79 -0.57 -14.16
N PRO A 99 15.59 -0.18 -14.63
CA PRO A 99 15.02 -0.82 -15.82
C PRO A 99 15.89 -0.50 -17.03
N ASN A 100 15.93 -1.41 -18.00
CA ASN A 100 16.77 -1.29 -19.20
C ASN A 100 15.98 -0.98 -20.49
N TYR A 101 14.68 -0.72 -20.39
CA TYR A 101 13.79 -0.27 -21.47
C TYR A 101 12.65 0.54 -20.84
N GLY A 102 12.24 1.66 -21.45
CA GLY A 102 11.38 2.65 -20.79
C GLY A 102 9.92 2.24 -20.55
N HIS A 103 9.39 1.33 -21.38
CA HIS A 103 8.07 0.71 -21.19
C HIS A 103 8.12 -0.58 -20.33
N MET A 104 9.23 -0.85 -19.65
CA MET A 104 9.16 -1.59 -18.39
C MET A 104 8.44 -0.73 -17.35
N THR A 105 7.94 -1.34 -16.28
CA THR A 105 7.59 -0.59 -15.06
C THR A 105 8.17 -1.25 -13.82
N THR A 106 8.16 -0.52 -12.72
CA THR A 106 8.78 -0.90 -11.45
C THR A 106 7.79 -0.78 -10.29
N SER A 107 8.03 -1.52 -9.21
CA SER A 107 7.32 -1.30 -7.94
C SER A 107 7.46 0.15 -7.46
N GLU A 108 8.60 0.78 -7.75
CA GLU A 108 8.85 2.21 -7.54
C GLU A 108 7.80 3.07 -8.27
N ALA A 109 7.60 2.89 -9.58
CA ALA A 109 6.63 3.68 -10.36
C ALA A 109 5.20 3.55 -9.80
N TYR A 110 4.78 2.34 -9.41
CA TYR A 110 3.51 2.14 -8.69
C TYR A 110 3.48 2.88 -7.35
N SER A 111 4.53 2.79 -6.53
CA SER A 111 4.58 3.48 -5.23
C SER A 111 4.58 5.02 -5.35
N TYR A 112 5.09 5.57 -6.46
CA TYR A 112 4.90 6.98 -6.80
C TYR A 112 3.49 7.28 -7.32
N TRP A 113 2.89 6.38 -8.11
CA TRP A 113 1.50 6.56 -8.57
C TRP A 113 0.55 6.66 -7.36
N MET A 114 0.68 5.78 -6.38
CA MET A 114 -0.04 5.87 -5.10
C MET A 114 0.05 7.28 -4.48
N TRP A 115 1.26 7.83 -4.36
CA TRP A 115 1.50 9.16 -3.76
C TRP A 115 0.88 10.31 -4.57
N LEU A 116 0.88 10.22 -5.90
CA LEU A 116 0.21 11.18 -6.78
C LEU A 116 -1.30 11.22 -6.49
N GLU A 117 -1.94 10.05 -6.40
CA GLU A 117 -3.38 9.94 -6.17
C GLU A 117 -3.79 10.33 -4.75
N VAL A 118 -2.92 10.15 -3.74
CA VAL A 118 -3.16 10.64 -2.37
C VAL A 118 -3.31 12.15 -2.35
N LEU A 119 -2.40 12.89 -2.97
CA LEU A 119 -2.46 14.35 -2.97
C LEU A 119 -3.55 14.89 -3.92
N TYR A 120 -3.87 14.15 -4.98
CA TYR A 120 -5.04 14.46 -5.81
C TYR A 120 -6.34 14.30 -5.01
N GLY A 121 -6.55 13.14 -4.37
CA GLY A 121 -7.73 12.84 -3.55
C GLY A 121 -7.94 13.81 -2.38
N TYR A 122 -6.84 14.26 -1.74
CA TYR A 122 -6.89 15.35 -0.76
C TYR A 122 -7.43 16.67 -1.35
N TYR A 123 -6.98 17.05 -2.55
CA TYR A 123 -7.38 18.31 -3.19
C TYR A 123 -8.73 18.28 -3.91
N THR A 124 -9.28 17.10 -4.22
CA THR A 124 -10.60 16.93 -4.86
C THR A 124 -11.69 16.44 -3.90
N GLU A 125 -11.30 15.87 -2.76
CA GLU A 125 -12.14 15.07 -1.86
C GLU A 125 -12.69 13.78 -2.50
N ASP A 126 -12.05 13.29 -3.58
CA ASP A 126 -12.39 12.07 -4.31
C ASP A 126 -11.20 11.10 -4.32
N TRP A 127 -11.29 10.04 -3.52
CA TRP A 127 -10.26 9.03 -3.35
C TRP A 127 -10.35 7.85 -4.34
N SER A 128 -11.31 7.86 -5.27
CA SER A 128 -11.52 6.72 -6.19
C SER A 128 -10.28 6.38 -7.04
N ALA A 129 -9.51 7.38 -7.47
CA ALA A 129 -8.28 7.18 -8.23
C ALA A 129 -7.16 6.52 -7.41
N LEU A 130 -7.16 6.68 -6.08
CA LEU A 130 -6.25 5.99 -5.16
C LEU A 130 -6.59 4.50 -5.04
N GLU A 131 -7.89 4.19 -5.01
CA GLU A 131 -8.43 2.83 -4.96
C GLU A 131 -8.17 2.10 -6.29
N GLU A 132 -8.43 2.75 -7.43
CA GLU A 132 -8.08 2.23 -8.76
C GLU A 132 -6.56 1.98 -8.93
N ALA A 133 -5.70 2.84 -8.37
CA ALA A 133 -4.26 2.65 -8.40
C ALA A 133 -3.79 1.44 -7.57
N TRP A 134 -4.37 1.22 -6.39
CA TRP A 134 -4.07 0.04 -5.57
C TRP A 134 -4.57 -1.25 -6.24
N ASP A 135 -5.79 -1.25 -6.77
CA ASP A 135 -6.34 -2.44 -7.44
C ASP A 135 -5.56 -2.79 -8.72
N ASN A 136 -5.04 -1.81 -9.46
CA ASN A 136 -4.12 -2.07 -10.59
C ASN A 136 -2.77 -2.65 -10.11
N MET A 137 -2.20 -2.11 -9.02
CA MET A 137 -1.00 -2.67 -8.39
C MET A 137 -1.19 -4.13 -7.96
N GLU A 138 -2.36 -4.46 -7.40
CA GLU A 138 -2.75 -5.79 -6.96
C GLU A 138 -3.08 -6.75 -8.13
N GLU A 139 -3.60 -6.27 -9.26
CA GLU A 139 -3.86 -7.09 -10.46
C GLU A 139 -2.59 -7.42 -11.26
N TYR A 140 -1.61 -6.50 -11.34
CA TYR A 140 -0.50 -6.61 -12.30
C TYR A 140 0.91 -6.77 -11.72
N ILE A 141 1.19 -6.30 -10.50
CA ILE A 141 2.57 -6.32 -9.96
C ILE A 141 2.74 -6.99 -8.59
N ILE A 142 1.68 -7.19 -7.81
CA ILE A 142 1.70 -8.09 -6.64
C ILE A 142 1.29 -9.50 -7.09
N PRO A 143 2.15 -10.53 -6.99
CA PRO A 143 1.83 -11.90 -7.44
C PRO A 143 0.93 -12.65 -6.44
N VAL A 144 -0.17 -12.04 -5.99
CA VAL A 144 -1.17 -12.60 -5.06
C VAL A 144 -2.56 -12.33 -5.62
N ASN A 145 -3.10 -13.31 -6.33
CA ASN A 145 -4.35 -13.15 -7.06
C ASN A 145 -5.54 -13.68 -6.25
N GLU A 146 -5.92 -12.93 -5.21
CA GLU A 146 -7.06 -13.25 -4.34
C GLU A 146 -8.44 -13.04 -5.02
N GLY A 147 -8.49 -12.38 -6.19
CA GLY A 147 -9.72 -12.06 -6.94
C GLY A 147 -10.10 -12.97 -8.12
N ASP A 148 -9.16 -13.40 -8.97
CA ASP A 148 -9.41 -14.24 -10.17
C ASP A 148 -9.24 -15.75 -9.90
N GLY A 149 -8.57 -16.12 -8.80
CA GLY A 149 -8.50 -17.49 -8.29
C GLY A 149 -7.38 -18.36 -8.86
N LYS A 150 -6.39 -17.77 -9.55
CA LYS A 150 -5.15 -18.46 -9.97
C LYS A 150 -4.00 -18.25 -8.99
N GLU A 151 -3.34 -19.33 -8.59
CA GLU A 151 -2.16 -19.24 -7.73
C GLU A 151 -0.91 -18.79 -8.53
N GLU A 152 -0.48 -17.52 -8.37
CA GLU A 152 0.75 -16.97 -8.99
C GLU A 152 2.03 -17.26 -8.19
N GLN A 153 1.90 -17.79 -6.96
CA GLN A 153 2.98 -18.32 -6.12
C GLN A 153 2.81 -19.82 -5.86
N PRO A 154 2.68 -20.67 -6.90
CA PRO A 154 2.34 -22.07 -6.74
C PRO A 154 3.39 -22.81 -5.91
N THR A 155 2.97 -23.74 -5.05
CA THR A 155 3.86 -24.46 -4.13
C THR A 155 4.51 -23.65 -3.01
N MET A 156 4.17 -22.37 -2.80
CA MET A 156 4.63 -21.55 -1.64
C MET A 156 4.27 -22.20 -0.28
N ASN A 157 3.19 -22.98 -0.25
CA ASN A 157 2.77 -23.82 0.87
C ASN A 157 3.74 -24.96 1.25
N TYR A 158 4.69 -25.33 0.38
CA TYR A 158 5.75 -26.32 0.65
C TYR A 158 7.02 -25.70 1.25
N TYR A 159 7.03 -24.38 1.51
CA TYR A 159 8.14 -23.69 2.16
C TYR A 159 8.44 -24.23 3.56
N ASN A 160 9.73 -24.30 3.90
CA ASN A 160 10.23 -24.78 5.18
C ASN A 160 10.98 -23.68 5.94
N PRO A 161 10.36 -23.02 6.94
CA PRO A 161 11.03 -21.97 7.72
C PRO A 161 12.21 -22.46 8.58
N ASN A 162 12.44 -23.78 8.70
CA ASN A 162 13.64 -24.34 9.33
C ASN A 162 14.81 -24.57 8.35
N SER A 163 14.62 -24.24 7.07
CA SER A 163 15.66 -24.24 6.03
C SER A 163 15.24 -23.32 4.88
N PRO A 164 15.16 -21.98 5.09
CA PRO A 164 14.49 -21.05 4.17
C PRO A 164 15.00 -21.06 2.72
N ALA A 165 16.31 -21.24 2.53
CA ALA A 165 16.95 -21.35 1.21
C ALA A 165 18.27 -22.14 1.30
N THR A 166 18.80 -22.55 0.16
CA THR A 166 20.14 -23.16 0.04
C THR A 166 21.19 -22.09 -0.25
N TYR A 167 22.27 -22.06 0.53
CA TYR A 167 23.36 -21.11 0.33
C TYR A 167 24.08 -21.30 -1.02
N ALA A 168 24.22 -20.18 -1.76
CA ALA A 168 25.20 -19.96 -2.80
C ALA A 168 25.94 -18.65 -2.50
N ALA A 169 27.21 -18.55 -2.93
CA ALA A 169 28.01 -17.33 -2.77
C ALA A 169 27.68 -16.31 -3.88
N GLU A 170 27.69 -15.03 -3.58
CA GLU A 170 27.80 -13.99 -4.60
C GLU A 170 29.27 -13.83 -5.05
N TYR A 171 29.47 -13.26 -6.23
CA TYR A 171 30.80 -12.98 -6.76
C TYR A 171 30.92 -11.55 -7.31
N PRO A 172 32.11 -10.93 -7.24
CA PRO A 172 32.31 -9.53 -7.61
C PRO A 172 32.35 -9.29 -9.13
N GLN A 173 31.96 -10.26 -9.96
CA GLN A 173 31.95 -10.16 -11.43
C GLN A 173 30.93 -11.16 -12.02
N PRO A 174 30.12 -10.77 -13.03
CA PRO A 174 29.15 -11.66 -13.68
C PRO A 174 29.77 -12.92 -14.30
N ASP A 175 31.01 -12.78 -14.79
CA ASP A 175 31.87 -13.83 -15.33
C ASP A 175 32.01 -15.09 -14.46
N ARG A 176 31.83 -14.94 -13.15
CA ARG A 176 32.00 -16.02 -12.18
C ARG A 176 30.74 -16.85 -11.93
N TYR A 177 29.62 -16.47 -12.52
CA TYR A 177 28.35 -17.18 -12.44
C TYR A 177 28.22 -18.23 -13.57
N PRO A 178 27.38 -19.28 -13.42
CA PRO A 178 26.48 -19.57 -12.31
C PRO A 178 27.21 -19.95 -11.00
N SER A 179 26.68 -19.47 -9.87
CA SER A 179 27.20 -19.80 -8.53
C SER A 179 26.67 -21.16 -8.04
N GLU A 180 27.49 -21.90 -7.31
CA GLU A 180 27.17 -23.27 -6.89
C GLU A 180 26.32 -23.28 -5.61
N LEU A 181 25.17 -23.97 -5.67
CA LEU A 181 24.27 -24.21 -4.54
C LEU A 181 24.88 -25.25 -3.60
N THR A 182 25.91 -24.81 -2.86
CA THR A 182 26.73 -25.67 -2.00
C THR A 182 26.05 -26.06 -0.69
N GLY A 183 25.20 -25.20 -0.14
CA GLY A 183 24.72 -25.35 1.24
C GLY A 183 25.86 -25.30 2.28
N GLN A 184 27.01 -24.69 1.95
CA GLN A 184 28.20 -24.61 2.81
C GLN A 184 27.87 -24.05 4.21
N TYR A 185 27.05 -23.00 4.24
CA TYR A 185 26.45 -22.47 5.45
C TYR A 185 25.00 -22.93 5.50
N ALA A 186 24.56 -23.45 6.65
CA ALA A 186 23.16 -23.80 6.86
C ALA A 186 22.35 -22.51 7.03
N GLY A 187 21.19 -22.41 6.38
CA GLY A 187 20.27 -21.30 6.63
C GLY A 187 19.84 -21.25 8.10
N GLY A 188 19.68 -20.06 8.65
CA GLY A 188 19.00 -19.88 9.93
C GLY A 188 17.51 -20.15 9.82
N LYS A 189 16.77 -19.90 10.90
CA LYS A 189 15.31 -20.05 10.90
C LYS A 189 14.61 -18.74 10.56
N ASP A 190 13.59 -18.85 9.72
CA ASP A 190 12.57 -17.83 9.52
C ASP A 190 11.59 -17.84 10.71
N PRO A 191 11.45 -16.74 11.48
CA PRO A 191 10.49 -16.64 12.58
C PRO A 191 9.12 -16.09 12.15
N LEU A 192 8.97 -15.56 10.92
CA LEU A 192 7.79 -14.82 10.47
C LEU A 192 6.72 -15.72 9.84
N ASP A 193 7.11 -16.75 9.07
CA ASP A 193 6.16 -17.60 8.31
C ASP A 193 5.03 -18.20 9.17
N ALA A 194 5.31 -18.60 10.40
CA ALA A 194 4.30 -19.13 11.32
C ALA A 194 3.38 -18.05 11.93
N GLU A 195 3.81 -16.79 11.94
CA GLU A 195 3.02 -15.63 12.35
C GLU A 195 2.11 -15.18 11.19
N LEU A 196 2.69 -14.95 10.01
CA LEU A 196 1.99 -14.56 8.77
C LEU A 196 0.90 -15.58 8.38
N LYS A 197 1.19 -16.89 8.45
CA LYS A 197 0.19 -17.97 8.21
C LYS A 197 -0.97 -17.96 9.19
N LYS A 198 -0.77 -17.46 10.41
CA LYS A 198 -1.81 -17.40 11.44
C LYS A 198 -2.70 -16.18 11.21
N THR A 199 -2.12 -15.06 10.77
CA THR A 199 -2.83 -13.80 10.50
C THR A 199 -3.61 -13.89 9.19
N TYR A 200 -2.96 -14.22 8.07
CA TYR A 200 -3.56 -14.18 6.73
C TYR A 200 -4.01 -15.54 6.19
N GLY A 201 -3.96 -16.60 7.00
CA GLY A 201 -4.33 -17.98 6.63
C GLY A 201 -3.41 -18.66 5.61
N ASN A 202 -2.46 -17.93 5.03
CA ASN A 202 -1.57 -18.38 3.96
C ASN A 202 -0.17 -17.71 4.08
N ASN A 203 0.77 -18.04 3.18
CA ASN A 203 2.11 -17.45 3.16
C ASN A 203 2.57 -16.98 1.76
N GLN A 204 1.64 -16.65 0.87
CA GLN A 204 1.95 -15.96 -0.38
C GLN A 204 2.34 -14.53 -0.05
N THR A 205 3.50 -14.07 -0.56
CA THR A 205 4.02 -12.74 -0.24
C THR A 205 3.17 -11.67 -0.89
N TYR A 206 2.59 -10.81 -0.06
CA TYR A 206 1.88 -9.61 -0.47
C TYR A 206 2.85 -8.42 -0.52
N LEU A 207 3.75 -8.45 -1.50
CA LEU A 207 4.68 -7.37 -1.87
C LEU A 207 4.76 -7.30 -3.39
N MET A 208 5.06 -6.12 -3.92
CA MET A 208 5.26 -5.94 -5.35
C MET A 208 6.48 -6.71 -5.86
N HIS A 209 6.40 -7.24 -7.08
CA HIS A 209 7.61 -7.57 -7.82
C HIS A 209 8.27 -6.27 -8.32
N TRP A 210 9.60 -6.17 -8.21
CA TRP A 210 10.31 -4.92 -8.52
C TRP A 210 10.27 -4.49 -10.00
N LEU A 211 10.02 -5.41 -10.94
CA LEU A 211 10.07 -5.16 -12.39
C LEU A 211 9.00 -5.95 -13.17
N LEU A 212 8.39 -5.30 -14.15
CA LEU A 212 7.29 -5.83 -14.96
C LEU A 212 7.44 -5.35 -16.43
N ASP A 213 7.38 -6.29 -17.38
CA ASP A 213 7.42 -6.03 -18.82
C ASP A 213 6.00 -5.78 -19.32
N VAL A 214 5.58 -4.50 -19.32
CA VAL A 214 4.19 -4.07 -19.51
C VAL A 214 3.67 -4.41 -20.91
N ASP A 215 4.47 -4.12 -21.94
CA ASP A 215 4.11 -4.35 -23.34
C ASP A 215 4.45 -5.78 -23.82
N ASN A 216 4.96 -6.66 -22.94
CA ASN A 216 5.58 -7.95 -23.29
C ASN A 216 6.67 -7.79 -24.38
N TRP A 217 7.48 -6.74 -24.27
CA TRP A 217 8.51 -6.37 -25.23
C TRP A 217 9.66 -7.40 -25.28
N TYR A 218 9.93 -8.12 -24.19
CA TYR A 218 10.81 -9.27 -24.24
C TYR A 218 10.19 -10.47 -24.96
N GLY A 219 8.86 -10.57 -25.05
CA GLY A 219 8.16 -11.67 -25.71
C GLY A 219 8.12 -12.97 -24.90
N PHE A 220 8.27 -12.91 -23.58
CA PHE A 220 8.13 -14.08 -22.69
C PHE A 220 6.65 -14.42 -22.43
N GLY A 221 5.81 -13.41 -22.21
CA GLY A 221 4.43 -13.53 -21.75
C GLY A 221 4.31 -13.91 -20.27
N ASN A 222 3.15 -13.61 -19.67
CA ASN A 222 2.79 -14.06 -18.33
C ASN A 222 2.31 -15.53 -18.38
N LEU A 223 3.00 -16.43 -17.67
CA LEU A 223 2.73 -17.88 -17.71
C LEU A 223 1.56 -18.28 -16.81
N LEU A 224 1.51 -17.71 -15.60
CA LEU A 224 0.52 -18.06 -14.59
C LEU A 224 -0.79 -17.30 -14.79
N ASN A 225 -0.74 -16.09 -15.37
CA ASN A 225 -1.91 -15.37 -15.84
C ASN A 225 -1.80 -14.91 -17.32
N PRO A 226 -1.94 -15.82 -18.31
CA PRO A 226 -1.84 -15.51 -19.75
C PRO A 226 -2.98 -14.65 -20.34
N LYS A 227 -3.73 -13.93 -19.50
CA LYS A 227 -4.67 -12.87 -19.90
C LYS A 227 -3.97 -11.51 -20.01
N HIS A 228 -3.00 -11.25 -19.14
CA HIS A 228 -2.37 -9.93 -18.99
C HIS A 228 -1.27 -9.81 -20.05
N THR A 229 -1.11 -8.61 -20.63
CA THR A 229 0.06 -8.31 -21.47
C THR A 229 1.28 -8.18 -20.58
N ALA A 230 1.12 -7.48 -19.46
CA ALA A 230 2.15 -7.31 -18.45
C ALA A 230 2.70 -8.66 -17.91
N ALA A 231 4.01 -8.84 -18.03
CA ALA A 231 4.71 -10.07 -17.69
C ALA A 231 5.80 -9.84 -16.62
N TYR A 232 5.76 -10.62 -15.54
CA TYR A 232 6.78 -10.58 -14.48
C TYR A 232 8.16 -11.00 -15.01
N VAL A 233 9.16 -10.12 -14.87
CA VAL A 233 10.53 -10.33 -15.36
C VAL A 233 11.59 -9.89 -14.36
N ASN A 234 12.76 -10.52 -14.42
CA ASN A 234 13.93 -10.18 -13.62
C ASN A 234 15.14 -9.89 -14.54
N THR A 235 16.10 -9.10 -14.04
CA THR A 235 17.36 -8.79 -14.73
C THR A 235 18.57 -9.14 -13.84
N PHE A 236 18.78 -8.39 -12.76
CA PHE A 236 19.92 -8.50 -11.85
C PHE A 236 19.90 -9.79 -11.04
N GLN A 237 20.97 -10.58 -11.13
CA GLN A 237 21.17 -11.87 -10.45
C GLN A 237 22.67 -12.18 -10.15
N ARG A 238 23.63 -11.40 -10.65
CA ARG A 238 25.06 -11.78 -10.75
C ARG A 238 26.05 -10.82 -10.07
N GLY A 239 25.62 -10.19 -8.98
CA GLY A 239 26.50 -9.53 -8.00
C GLY A 239 26.92 -8.09 -8.37
N GLU A 240 27.84 -7.55 -7.58
CA GLU A 240 28.12 -6.10 -7.49
C GLU A 240 28.56 -5.40 -8.79
N GLN A 241 29.00 -6.15 -9.79
CA GLN A 241 29.46 -5.65 -11.09
C GLN A 241 28.57 -6.13 -12.24
N GLU A 242 27.33 -6.54 -11.96
CA GLU A 242 26.29 -6.63 -12.97
C GLU A 242 25.58 -5.27 -13.07
N SER A 243 26.10 -4.39 -13.94
CA SER A 243 25.38 -3.18 -14.31
C SER A 243 24.09 -3.50 -15.09
N VAL A 244 23.19 -2.52 -15.20
CA VAL A 244 21.96 -2.61 -16.03
C VAL A 244 22.27 -3.00 -17.49
N TRP A 245 23.50 -2.75 -17.96
CA TRP A 245 24.00 -3.07 -19.29
C TRP A 245 24.53 -4.50 -19.45
N GLU A 246 24.92 -5.14 -18.35
CA GLU A 246 25.52 -6.50 -18.33
C GLU A 246 24.49 -7.59 -18.00
N ALA A 247 23.33 -7.21 -17.47
CA ALA A 247 22.23 -8.09 -17.10
C ALA A 247 21.58 -8.82 -18.29
N ILE A 248 20.89 -9.92 -17.99
CA ILE A 248 20.16 -10.73 -18.99
C ILE A 248 18.69 -10.80 -18.55
N PRO A 249 17.76 -10.05 -19.16
CA PRO A 249 16.35 -10.06 -18.75
C PRO A 249 15.71 -11.42 -19.04
N HIS A 250 14.94 -11.94 -18.08
CA HIS A 250 14.42 -13.30 -18.10
C HIS A 250 13.08 -13.39 -17.36
N PRO A 251 12.20 -14.37 -17.69
CA PRO A 251 10.92 -14.50 -17.03
C PRO A 251 11.10 -14.86 -15.55
N SER A 252 10.29 -14.23 -14.71
CA SER A 252 10.18 -14.58 -13.29
C SER A 252 9.55 -15.95 -13.11
N GLN A 253 8.71 -16.37 -14.06
CA GLN A 253 8.03 -17.68 -14.15
C GLN A 253 8.71 -18.55 -15.25
N ASP A 254 9.81 -19.25 -14.93
CA ASP A 254 10.63 -19.99 -15.89
C ASP A 254 10.15 -21.46 -16.05
N ASP A 255 9.28 -21.70 -17.04
CA ASP A 255 8.86 -23.05 -17.47
C ASP A 255 9.90 -23.78 -18.34
N LYS A 256 10.99 -23.09 -18.70
CA LYS A 256 12.08 -23.55 -19.57
C LYS A 256 11.69 -23.73 -21.05
N SER A 257 10.63 -23.05 -21.51
CA SER A 257 10.30 -22.86 -22.94
C SER A 257 11.27 -21.88 -23.64
N PHE A 258 11.87 -20.98 -22.87
CA PHE A 258 12.93 -20.06 -23.25
C PHE A 258 14.26 -20.41 -22.54
N GLY A 259 15.32 -19.67 -22.83
CA GLY A 259 16.65 -19.94 -22.30
C GLY A 259 17.26 -21.20 -22.91
N LYS A 260 18.08 -21.91 -22.14
CA LYS A 260 18.78 -23.14 -22.56
C LYS A 260 17.84 -24.35 -22.46
N SER A 261 17.76 -25.12 -23.54
CA SER A 261 16.86 -26.27 -23.68
C SER A 261 16.94 -27.24 -22.48
N GLY A 262 15.86 -27.31 -21.69
CA GLY A 262 15.74 -28.20 -20.53
C GLY A 262 16.25 -27.62 -19.20
N GLU A 263 16.91 -26.45 -19.21
CA GLU A 263 17.49 -25.79 -18.04
C GLU A 263 16.95 -24.37 -17.79
N GLY A 264 16.28 -23.75 -18.76
CA GLY A 264 15.76 -22.39 -18.66
C GLY A 264 16.86 -21.34 -18.72
N PHE A 265 16.65 -20.21 -18.04
CA PHE A 265 17.72 -19.24 -17.77
C PHE A 265 18.53 -19.60 -16.51
N MET A 266 18.02 -20.49 -15.66
CA MET A 266 18.53 -20.73 -14.31
C MET A 266 20.04 -21.06 -14.26
N SER A 267 20.55 -21.82 -15.24
CA SER A 267 21.97 -22.20 -15.33
C SER A 267 22.93 -21.08 -15.79
N LEU A 268 22.45 -19.84 -15.91
CA LEU A 268 23.26 -18.62 -15.93
C LEU A 268 23.58 -18.10 -14.52
N PHE A 269 22.71 -18.38 -13.55
CA PHE A 269 22.72 -17.76 -12.22
C PHE A 269 23.13 -18.75 -11.13
N THR A 270 22.55 -19.95 -11.13
CA THR A 270 22.81 -20.99 -10.13
C THR A 270 23.18 -22.32 -10.78
N LYS A 271 23.98 -23.10 -10.06
CA LYS A 271 24.48 -24.41 -10.48
C LYS A 271 24.19 -25.43 -9.39
N GLU A 272 23.54 -26.51 -9.79
CA GLU A 272 23.21 -27.66 -8.96
C GLU A 272 23.70 -28.97 -9.62
N ASN A 273 23.46 -30.11 -8.95
CA ASN A 273 23.90 -31.42 -9.44
C ASN A 273 22.96 -32.05 -10.49
N GLN A 274 21.81 -31.44 -10.79
CA GLN A 274 20.82 -31.91 -11.77
C GLN A 274 20.57 -30.83 -12.83
N ALA A 275 19.68 -31.09 -13.80
CA ALA A 275 19.13 -30.02 -14.62
C ALA A 275 18.06 -29.27 -13.81
N PRO A 276 18.11 -27.93 -13.72
CA PRO A 276 17.16 -27.15 -12.90
C PRO A 276 15.71 -27.48 -13.18
N ALA A 277 14.88 -27.52 -12.14
CA ALA A 277 13.43 -27.63 -12.29
C ALA A 277 12.86 -26.37 -12.95
N ALA A 278 11.70 -26.51 -13.60
CA ALA A 278 10.87 -25.35 -13.92
C ALA A 278 10.43 -24.70 -12.60
N GLN A 279 10.48 -23.38 -12.51
CA GLN A 279 10.32 -22.66 -11.25
C GLN A 279 9.96 -21.19 -11.46
N TRP A 280 9.31 -20.59 -10.47
CA TRP A 280 9.05 -19.17 -10.39
C TRP A 280 9.89 -18.52 -9.28
N ARG A 281 10.19 -17.24 -9.41
CA ARG A 281 10.77 -16.39 -8.35
C ARG A 281 10.36 -14.95 -8.54
N TYR A 282 10.13 -14.26 -7.43
CA TYR A 282 9.91 -12.82 -7.38
C TYR A 282 10.89 -12.20 -6.38
N THR A 283 11.10 -10.90 -6.53
CA THR A 283 12.02 -10.07 -5.75
C THR A 283 11.35 -8.71 -5.63
N ASN A 284 11.29 -8.11 -4.44
CA ASN A 284 10.76 -6.75 -4.27
C ASN A 284 11.90 -5.70 -4.27
N ALA A 285 11.52 -4.43 -4.25
CA ALA A 285 12.39 -3.33 -3.84
C ALA A 285 11.81 -2.75 -2.55
N THR A 286 12.53 -2.85 -1.44
CA THR A 286 11.95 -2.55 -0.11
C THR A 286 11.59 -1.09 0.09
N ASP A 287 12.24 -0.16 -0.62
CA ASP A 287 11.88 1.25 -0.63
C ASP A 287 10.49 1.49 -1.26
N ALA A 288 10.08 0.67 -2.23
CA ALA A 288 8.86 0.84 -3.00
C ALA A 288 7.62 0.39 -2.23
N ASP A 289 7.63 -0.82 -1.67
CA ASP A 289 6.55 -1.26 -0.76
C ASP A 289 6.46 -0.31 0.46
N ALA A 290 7.59 0.19 0.95
CA ALA A 290 7.60 1.20 2.01
C ALA A 290 7.03 2.56 1.55
N ARG A 291 7.35 3.03 0.35
CA ARG A 291 6.80 4.29 -0.22
C ARG A 291 5.28 4.17 -0.46
N ALA A 292 4.77 2.99 -0.82
CA ALA A 292 3.33 2.73 -0.88
C ALA A 292 2.67 2.82 0.51
N VAL A 293 3.30 2.30 1.57
CA VAL A 293 2.83 2.47 2.95
C VAL A 293 2.93 3.94 3.43
N GLN A 294 4.00 4.65 3.08
CA GLN A 294 4.17 6.10 3.34
C GLN A 294 3.05 6.92 2.67
N ALA A 295 2.68 6.61 1.43
CA ALA A 295 1.54 7.22 0.76
C ALA A 295 0.23 6.93 1.51
N MET A 296 -0.03 5.68 1.92
CA MET A 296 -1.26 5.34 2.66
C MET A 296 -1.32 5.92 4.08
N TYR A 297 -0.18 6.19 4.72
CA TYR A 297 -0.11 6.98 5.94
C TYR A 297 -0.62 8.41 5.67
N TRP A 298 -0.08 9.09 4.65
CA TRP A 298 -0.56 10.41 4.27
C TRP A 298 -2.02 10.42 3.83
N ALA A 299 -2.50 9.38 3.14
CA ALA A 299 -3.91 9.23 2.81
C ALA A 299 -4.78 9.28 4.07
N LYS A 300 -4.42 8.48 5.08
CA LYS A 300 -5.12 8.40 6.38
C LYS A 300 -5.17 9.76 7.07
N GLU A 301 -4.02 10.43 7.20
CA GLU A 301 -3.90 11.75 7.83
C GLU A 301 -4.65 12.85 7.08
N LEU A 302 -4.74 12.75 5.76
CA LEU A 302 -5.47 13.68 4.89
C LEU A 302 -6.97 13.36 4.78
N GLY A 303 -7.45 12.30 5.46
CA GLY A 303 -8.87 12.02 5.70
C GLY A 303 -9.44 10.77 5.03
N TYR A 304 -8.61 9.88 4.49
CA TYR A 304 -9.05 8.60 3.93
C TYR A 304 -9.41 7.58 5.03
N ASP A 305 -10.65 7.08 5.03
CA ASP A 305 -11.20 6.21 6.09
C ASP A 305 -11.73 4.83 5.60
N ASN A 306 -11.32 4.39 4.40
CA ASN A 306 -11.65 3.06 3.89
C ASN A 306 -10.64 2.02 4.40
N GLU A 307 -11.01 1.30 5.46
CA GLU A 307 -10.14 0.31 6.09
C GLU A 307 -9.77 -0.87 5.17
N GLU A 308 -10.48 -1.13 4.06
CA GLU A 308 -10.08 -2.20 3.12
C GLU A 308 -8.66 -1.99 2.58
N TYR A 309 -8.36 -0.82 2.03
CA TYR A 309 -7.04 -0.50 1.48
C TYR A 309 -6.01 -0.17 2.57
N LEU A 310 -6.45 0.33 3.73
CA LEU A 310 -5.58 0.48 4.90
C LEU A 310 -5.16 -0.90 5.44
N ASP A 311 -6.02 -1.92 5.38
CA ASP A 311 -5.69 -3.32 5.71
C ASP A 311 -4.78 -3.96 4.66
N LYS A 312 -4.98 -3.67 3.36
CA LYS A 312 -4.02 -4.05 2.30
C LYS A 312 -2.63 -3.42 2.57
N ALA A 313 -2.55 -2.17 3.01
CA ALA A 313 -1.29 -1.51 3.40
C ALA A 313 -0.65 -2.14 4.67
N LYS A 314 -1.44 -2.44 5.70
CA LYS A 314 -1.00 -3.19 6.90
C LYS A 314 -0.42 -4.56 6.50
N LYS A 315 -1.09 -5.29 5.60
CA LYS A 315 -0.67 -6.60 5.05
C LYS A 315 0.65 -6.49 4.28
N MET A 316 0.83 -5.46 3.46
CA MET A 316 2.09 -5.17 2.76
C MET A 316 3.23 -4.89 3.76
N GLY A 317 3.01 -4.00 4.73
CA GLY A 317 3.98 -3.69 5.79
C GLY A 317 4.35 -4.90 6.66
N ASP A 318 3.46 -5.88 6.83
CA ASP A 318 3.75 -7.10 7.57
C ASP A 318 4.68 -8.06 6.80
N TYR A 319 4.41 -8.29 5.50
CA TYR A 319 5.30 -9.09 4.65
C TYR A 319 6.65 -8.39 4.40
N LEU A 320 6.67 -7.05 4.39
CA LEU A 320 7.89 -6.24 4.20
C LEU A 320 8.91 -6.47 5.34
N ARG A 321 8.50 -7.00 6.50
CA ARG A 321 9.42 -7.46 7.56
C ARG A 321 10.45 -8.49 7.07
N TYR A 322 10.23 -9.20 5.97
CA TYR A 322 11.26 -10.07 5.37
C TYR A 322 12.49 -9.27 4.87
N GLY A 323 12.32 -8.00 4.52
CA GLY A 323 13.43 -7.08 4.20
C GLY A 323 14.34 -6.75 5.40
N MET A 324 13.95 -7.12 6.63
CA MET A 324 14.75 -6.91 7.85
C MET A 324 15.76 -8.02 8.14
N TYR A 325 15.77 -9.12 7.37
CA TYR A 325 16.54 -10.32 7.67
C TYR A 325 17.73 -10.52 6.72
N ASP A 326 18.83 -11.06 7.27
CA ASP A 326 19.98 -11.53 6.51
C ASP A 326 19.58 -12.50 5.39
N LYS A 327 20.28 -12.44 4.25
CA LYS A 327 19.98 -13.22 3.04
C LYS A 327 19.77 -14.71 3.29
N TYR A 328 20.56 -15.34 4.17
CA TYR A 328 20.42 -16.75 4.53
C TYR A 328 20.10 -16.92 6.02
N PHE A 329 19.43 -15.94 6.62
CA PHE A 329 19.06 -15.89 8.04
C PHE A 329 20.26 -16.15 8.97
N GLN A 330 21.47 -15.72 8.59
CA GLN A 330 22.64 -15.79 9.48
C GLN A 330 22.52 -14.76 10.59
N GLU A 331 23.06 -15.07 11.77
CA GLU A 331 23.09 -14.19 12.93
C GLU A 331 23.91 -12.92 12.62
N ILE A 332 23.37 -11.74 12.97
CA ILE A 332 23.99 -10.47 12.62
C ILE A 332 25.35 -10.32 13.33
N GLY A 333 26.38 -9.97 12.56
CA GLY A 333 27.77 -9.86 13.01
C GLY A 333 28.53 -11.17 13.14
N SER A 334 27.88 -12.34 13.01
CA SER A 334 28.56 -13.64 13.11
C SER A 334 29.60 -13.87 12.00
N ALA A 335 29.43 -13.24 10.83
CA ALA A 335 30.32 -13.35 9.70
C ALA A 335 31.67 -12.61 9.86
N ALA A 336 31.86 -11.82 10.93
CA ALA A 336 32.99 -10.90 11.05
C ALA A 336 34.38 -11.56 10.93
N ASP A 337 34.53 -12.83 11.35
CA ASP A 337 35.77 -13.61 11.21
C ASP A 337 35.79 -14.59 10.01
N GLY A 338 34.71 -14.63 9.22
CA GLY A 338 34.50 -15.57 8.11
C GLY A 338 33.68 -16.82 8.46
N SER A 339 33.17 -16.94 9.69
CA SER A 339 32.51 -18.13 10.23
C SER A 339 31.06 -17.86 10.68
N PRO A 340 30.14 -17.46 9.77
CA PRO A 340 28.77 -17.11 10.13
C PRO A 340 28.03 -18.24 10.86
N THR A 341 27.15 -17.87 11.78
CA THR A 341 26.28 -18.79 12.53
C THR A 341 24.83 -18.68 12.07
N PRO A 342 24.08 -19.79 11.93
CA PRO A 342 22.67 -19.74 11.57
C PRO A 342 21.83 -19.10 12.70
N GLY A 343 21.01 -18.11 12.35
CA GLY A 343 20.12 -17.43 13.29
C GLY A 343 19.00 -18.31 13.83
N ASN A 344 18.51 -17.97 15.02
CA ASN A 344 17.43 -18.66 15.72
C ASN A 344 16.57 -17.66 16.50
N GLY A 345 15.37 -17.40 16.00
CA GLY A 345 14.56 -16.25 16.44
C GLY A 345 14.96 -15.02 15.63
N LYS A 346 14.92 -13.82 16.23
CA LYS A 346 15.16 -12.55 15.52
C LYS A 346 16.61 -12.05 15.56
N ASN A 347 17.59 -12.87 15.95
CA ASN A 347 19.02 -12.50 15.90
C ASN A 347 19.61 -12.50 14.48
N ALA A 348 18.85 -12.94 13.48
CA ALA A 348 19.13 -12.73 12.05
C ALA A 348 18.42 -11.49 11.46
N SER A 349 17.66 -10.74 12.27
CA SER A 349 17.10 -9.45 11.88
C SER A 349 18.10 -8.33 12.18
N HIS A 350 18.44 -7.54 11.18
CA HIS A 350 19.16 -6.28 11.36
C HIS A 350 18.21 -5.10 11.65
N TYR A 351 16.90 -5.26 11.45
CA TYR A 351 15.87 -4.21 11.60
C TYR A 351 16.13 -2.97 10.72
N LEU A 352 16.75 -3.17 9.57
CA LEU A 352 16.89 -2.19 8.48
C LEU A 352 16.20 -2.75 7.24
N MET A 353 15.73 -1.90 6.34
CA MET A 353 15.38 -2.33 4.99
C MET A 353 16.66 -2.69 4.23
N ALA A 354 16.94 -3.98 4.09
CA ALA A 354 17.90 -4.44 3.08
C ALA A 354 17.32 -4.27 1.68
N TRP A 355 18.17 -4.27 0.64
CA TRP A 355 17.78 -3.92 -0.73
C TRP A 355 16.55 -4.69 -1.27
N TYR A 356 16.42 -5.97 -0.90
CA TYR A 356 15.32 -6.83 -1.31
C TYR A 356 15.00 -7.93 -0.29
N THR A 357 13.79 -8.46 -0.37
CA THR A 357 13.51 -9.87 -0.12
C THR A 357 13.17 -10.55 -1.45
N SER A 358 13.48 -11.85 -1.56
CA SER A 358 13.15 -12.67 -2.73
C SER A 358 12.60 -14.02 -2.29
N TRP A 359 11.66 -14.55 -3.08
CA TRP A 359 10.96 -15.79 -2.79
C TRP A 359 10.64 -16.53 -4.09
N GLY A 360 10.60 -17.86 -4.04
CA GLY A 360 10.42 -18.68 -5.24
C GLY A 360 10.00 -20.11 -4.93
N GLY A 361 9.56 -20.82 -5.96
CA GLY A 361 9.02 -22.17 -5.84
C GLY A 361 8.99 -22.93 -7.16
N GLY A 362 8.66 -24.22 -7.09
CA GLY A 362 8.63 -25.07 -8.27
C GLY A 362 7.39 -24.86 -9.14
N LEU A 363 7.54 -25.12 -10.45
CA LEU A 363 6.42 -25.14 -11.40
C LEU A 363 6.08 -26.59 -11.80
N GLY A 364 4.79 -26.92 -11.70
CA GLY A 364 4.22 -28.17 -12.21
C GLY A 364 4.38 -29.39 -11.28
N ASN A 365 3.80 -30.50 -11.73
CA ASN A 365 3.64 -31.72 -10.93
C ASN A 365 5.00 -32.31 -10.48
N GLY A 366 5.24 -32.31 -9.17
CA GLY A 366 6.42 -32.90 -8.53
C GLY A 366 7.50 -31.90 -8.12
N ALA A 367 7.37 -30.62 -8.50
CA ALA A 367 8.27 -29.55 -8.07
C ALA A 367 7.83 -28.95 -6.71
N ASN A 368 7.51 -29.81 -5.74
CA ASN A 368 6.83 -29.45 -4.49
C ASN A 368 7.81 -28.86 -3.45
N TRP A 369 8.29 -27.64 -3.69
CA TRP A 369 9.21 -26.90 -2.82
C TRP A 369 9.05 -25.39 -3.00
N ALA A 370 9.43 -24.61 -1.99
CA ALA A 370 9.57 -23.16 -2.08
C ALA A 370 10.64 -22.66 -1.11
N TRP A 371 11.18 -21.46 -1.36
CA TRP A 371 12.27 -20.82 -0.61
C TRP A 371 12.03 -19.33 -0.40
N ARG A 372 12.73 -18.76 0.59
CA ARG A 372 12.77 -17.33 0.92
C ARG A 372 14.18 -16.89 1.30
N ILE A 373 14.54 -15.68 0.90
CA ILE A 373 15.73 -14.95 1.35
C ILE A 373 15.33 -13.51 1.68
N GLY A 374 15.94 -12.93 2.72
CA GLY A 374 16.06 -11.48 2.84
C GLY A 374 17.25 -11.00 2.00
N ALA A 375 17.97 -9.98 2.47
CA ALA A 375 19.25 -9.57 1.89
C ALA A 375 20.22 -9.13 2.99
N SER A 376 21.50 -9.45 2.85
CA SER A 376 22.52 -9.10 3.85
C SER A 376 23.04 -7.67 3.74
N HIS A 377 22.57 -6.89 2.75
CA HIS A 377 23.11 -5.59 2.37
C HIS A 377 22.03 -4.50 2.55
N ALA A 378 22.28 -3.52 3.41
CA ALA A 378 21.38 -2.39 3.66
C ALA A 378 21.98 -1.09 3.12
N HIS A 379 21.20 -0.36 2.32
CA HIS A 379 21.56 0.92 1.71
C HIS A 379 20.73 2.03 2.35
N GLN A 380 21.35 3.18 2.68
CA GLN A 380 20.65 4.25 3.40
C GLN A 380 19.44 4.81 2.62
N GLY A 381 19.56 4.96 1.29
CA GLY A 381 18.44 5.37 0.41
C GLY A 381 17.20 4.47 0.41
N TYR A 382 17.33 3.23 0.90
CA TYR A 382 16.24 2.25 0.99
C TYR A 382 15.50 2.29 2.34
N GLN A 383 15.97 3.04 3.33
CA GLN A 383 15.26 3.16 4.61
C GLN A 383 14.06 4.11 4.49
N ASN A 384 12.97 3.82 5.20
CA ASN A 384 11.77 4.64 5.21
C ASN A 384 11.20 4.73 6.64
N VAL A 385 11.56 5.83 7.30
CA VAL A 385 11.22 6.06 8.70
C VAL A 385 9.76 6.45 8.90
N VAL A 386 9.11 7.04 7.89
CA VAL A 386 7.67 7.37 7.93
C VAL A 386 6.82 6.09 7.83
N ALA A 387 7.15 5.21 6.88
CA ALA A 387 6.53 3.89 6.81
C ALA A 387 6.75 3.08 8.10
N SER A 388 7.95 3.17 8.69
CA SER A 388 8.25 2.49 9.95
C SER A 388 7.41 3.02 11.11
N TYR A 389 7.26 4.35 11.24
CA TYR A 389 6.39 5.00 12.21
C TYR A 389 4.91 4.60 12.03
N ALA A 390 4.41 4.65 10.79
CA ALA A 390 3.03 4.28 10.47
C ALA A 390 2.69 2.82 10.87
N LEU A 391 3.65 1.90 10.66
CA LEU A 391 3.50 0.48 10.97
C LEU A 391 3.80 0.12 12.44
N SER A 392 4.26 1.06 13.27
CA SER A 392 4.66 0.82 14.67
C SER A 392 3.86 1.59 15.71
N ASP A 393 3.53 2.85 15.42
CA ASP A 393 3.00 3.80 16.40
C ASP A 393 1.46 3.87 16.32
N PRO A 394 0.73 3.92 17.45
CA PRO A 394 -0.72 4.07 17.46
C PRO A 394 -1.21 5.31 16.70
N ASP A 395 -0.47 6.43 16.76
CA ASP A 395 -0.78 7.67 16.04
C ASP A 395 -0.32 7.58 14.57
N GLY A 396 0.55 6.63 14.23
CA GLY A 396 0.89 6.23 12.86
C GLY A 396 -0.21 5.41 12.15
N GLY A 397 -1.11 4.79 12.90
CA GLY A 397 -2.42 4.33 12.40
C GLY A 397 -2.46 3.15 11.41
N LEU A 398 -1.33 2.53 11.09
CA LEU A 398 -1.20 1.38 10.16
C LEU A 398 -0.48 0.16 10.79
N ILE A 399 -0.51 -0.01 12.12
CA ILE A 399 0.08 -1.18 12.78
C ILE A 399 -0.54 -2.49 12.25
N PRO A 400 0.26 -3.46 11.73
CA PRO A 400 -0.27 -4.74 11.26
C PRO A 400 -0.76 -5.67 12.37
N GLU A 401 -1.75 -6.50 12.07
CA GLU A 401 -2.40 -7.43 13.03
C GLU A 401 -1.48 -8.52 13.60
N SER A 402 -0.37 -8.84 12.92
CA SER A 402 0.52 -9.92 13.33
C SER A 402 1.17 -9.64 14.70
N PRO A 403 1.13 -10.60 15.66
CA PRO A 403 1.49 -10.38 17.06
C PRO A 403 2.83 -9.73 17.41
N THR A 404 3.80 -9.66 16.49
CA THR A 404 5.07 -8.96 16.73
C THR A 404 5.42 -7.90 15.67
N ALA A 405 4.52 -7.59 14.74
CA ALA A 405 4.80 -6.68 13.63
C ALA A 405 5.09 -5.24 14.08
N GLY A 406 4.21 -4.62 14.88
CA GLY A 406 4.43 -3.26 15.38
C GLY A 406 5.71 -3.11 16.20
N GLN A 407 6.12 -4.14 16.95
CA GLN A 407 7.37 -4.12 17.72
C GLN A 407 8.61 -4.23 16.82
N ASP A 408 8.55 -5.00 15.74
CA ASP A 408 9.64 -5.06 14.75
C ASP A 408 9.78 -3.72 14.03
N TRP A 409 8.67 -3.06 13.71
CA TRP A 409 8.66 -1.75 13.07
C TRP A 409 9.10 -0.62 14.01
N ASP A 410 8.74 -0.64 15.30
CA ASP A 410 9.29 0.28 16.33
C ASP A 410 10.81 0.12 16.45
N THR A 411 11.27 -1.13 16.55
CA THR A 411 12.69 -1.47 16.55
C THR A 411 13.38 -0.99 15.26
N SER A 412 12.69 -1.07 14.12
CA SER A 412 13.22 -0.63 12.83
C SER A 412 13.25 0.89 12.67
N LEU A 413 12.22 1.61 13.12
CA LEU A 413 12.18 3.08 13.16
C LEU A 413 13.40 3.62 13.90
N LYS A 414 13.63 3.17 15.13
CA LYS A 414 14.83 3.55 15.88
C LYS A 414 16.10 3.16 15.13
N ARG A 415 16.19 1.91 14.66
CA ARG A 415 17.39 1.38 13.98
C ARG A 415 17.76 2.15 12.71
N GLN A 416 16.78 2.61 11.94
CA GLN A 416 17.00 3.42 10.74
C GLN A 416 17.53 4.81 11.11
N LEU A 417 17.02 5.44 12.17
CA LEU A 417 17.53 6.73 12.66
C LEU A 417 18.95 6.62 13.25
N GLU A 418 19.25 5.51 13.95
CA GLU A 418 20.62 5.16 14.36
C GLU A 418 21.55 5.01 13.15
N PHE A 419 21.06 4.39 12.06
CA PHE A 419 21.82 4.12 10.83
C PHE A 419 22.12 5.40 10.04
N TYR A 420 21.12 6.27 9.87
CA TYR A 420 21.31 7.59 9.27
C TYR A 420 22.29 8.45 10.06
N THR A 421 22.16 8.48 11.40
CA THR A 421 23.10 9.18 12.28
C THR A 421 24.52 8.61 12.14
N TRP A 422 24.65 7.28 12.14
CA TRP A 422 25.93 6.59 11.98
C TRP A 422 26.61 6.86 10.63
N LEU A 423 25.84 7.01 9.55
CA LEU A 423 26.37 7.21 8.18
C LEU A 423 26.57 8.68 7.80
N GLN A 424 26.16 9.63 8.64
CA GLN A 424 26.31 11.05 8.34
C GLN A 424 27.79 11.47 8.42
N SER A 425 28.30 12.00 7.30
CA SER A 425 29.68 12.49 7.09
C SER A 425 30.04 13.70 7.95
N THR A 426 31.33 14.05 7.97
CA THR A 426 31.84 15.30 8.57
C THR A 426 31.11 16.52 8.02
N GLU A 427 30.84 16.54 6.72
CA GLU A 427 30.13 17.61 6.02
C GLU A 427 28.64 17.60 6.36
N GLY A 428 27.90 16.55 6.01
CA GLY A 428 26.45 16.44 6.28
C GLY A 428 25.70 15.39 5.46
N ALA A 429 26.26 14.97 4.32
CA ALA A 429 25.76 13.88 3.47
C ALA A 429 25.76 12.51 4.18
N ILE A 430 24.93 11.56 3.71
CA ILE A 430 24.79 10.21 4.26
C ILE A 430 25.52 9.16 3.39
N ALA A 431 26.51 8.47 3.96
CA ALA A 431 27.30 7.44 3.28
C ALA A 431 26.54 6.11 3.07
N GLY A 432 27.03 5.25 2.17
CA GLY A 432 26.26 4.16 1.55
C GLY A 432 25.44 3.25 2.47
N GLY A 433 26.09 2.54 3.39
CA GLY A 433 25.38 1.63 4.29
C GLY A 433 26.26 0.57 4.94
N ALA A 434 25.73 -0.66 5.04
CA ALA A 434 26.43 -1.77 5.67
C ALA A 434 26.01 -3.15 5.14
N THR A 435 26.85 -4.16 5.38
CA THR A 435 26.58 -5.55 5.03
C THR A 435 26.90 -6.54 6.16
N ASN A 436 26.06 -7.56 6.31
CA ASN A 436 26.32 -8.75 7.15
C ASN A 436 27.07 -9.85 6.37
N SER A 437 27.26 -9.70 5.05
CA SER A 437 27.90 -10.70 4.19
C SER A 437 28.96 -10.03 3.33
N TRP A 438 30.18 -9.90 3.87
CA TRP A 438 31.25 -9.16 3.19
C TRP A 438 31.60 -9.78 1.81
N GLY A 439 31.45 -8.98 0.76
CA GLY A 439 31.50 -9.41 -0.64
C GLY A 439 30.54 -10.57 -0.95
N GLY A 440 29.36 -10.59 -0.32
CA GLY A 440 28.25 -11.49 -0.58
C GLY A 440 28.51 -12.98 -0.36
N ALA A 441 29.52 -13.32 0.44
CA ALA A 441 29.92 -14.71 0.69
C ALA A 441 30.40 -14.95 2.14
N TYR A 442 29.90 -14.14 3.09
CA TYR A 442 30.25 -14.16 4.52
C TYR A 442 31.75 -14.25 4.79
N LYS A 443 32.54 -13.48 4.04
CA LYS A 443 33.99 -13.40 4.22
C LYS A 443 34.31 -12.64 5.52
N ALA A 444 35.46 -12.93 6.12
CA ALA A 444 36.00 -12.14 7.22
C ALA A 444 36.10 -10.66 6.82
N TYR A 445 35.72 -9.77 7.73
CA TYR A 445 35.78 -8.32 7.47
C TYR A 445 37.25 -7.86 7.39
N PRO A 446 37.57 -6.82 6.60
CA PRO A 446 38.89 -6.21 6.61
C PRO A 446 39.27 -5.68 8.00
N ALA A 447 40.55 -5.76 8.35
CA ALA A 447 41.03 -5.30 9.65
C ALA A 447 40.94 -3.76 9.75
N GLY A 448 40.10 -3.27 10.65
CA GLY A 448 39.81 -1.84 10.80
C GLY A 448 38.57 -1.36 10.04
N THR A 449 37.75 -2.26 9.48
CA THR A 449 36.41 -1.90 8.98
C THR A 449 35.50 -1.50 10.13
N SER A 450 34.87 -0.35 10.01
CA SER A 450 33.88 0.16 10.98
C SER A 450 32.60 -0.65 10.92
N THR A 451 31.85 -0.71 12.02
CA THR A 451 30.66 -1.57 12.13
C THR A 451 29.45 -0.89 12.76
N PHE A 452 28.27 -1.36 12.35
CA PHE A 452 26.96 -0.96 12.86
C PHE A 452 26.20 -2.22 13.29
N TYR A 453 25.94 -2.38 14.59
CA TYR A 453 25.32 -3.59 15.16
C TYR A 453 25.98 -4.94 14.76
N GLY A 454 27.23 -4.90 14.31
CA GLY A 454 27.97 -6.07 13.81
C GLY A 454 28.01 -6.21 12.28
N MET A 455 27.22 -5.44 11.53
CA MET A 455 27.37 -5.32 10.07
C MET A 455 28.59 -4.44 9.73
N ALA A 456 29.33 -4.78 8.68
CA ALA A 456 30.48 -4.03 8.18
C ALA A 456 30.04 -2.82 7.35
N TYR A 457 30.68 -1.66 7.54
CA TYR A 457 30.48 -0.48 6.68
C TYR A 457 30.79 -0.77 5.22
N ASP A 458 29.91 -0.28 4.35
CA ASP A 458 30.01 -0.38 2.90
C ASP A 458 29.68 1.00 2.29
N SER A 459 30.60 1.52 1.47
CA SER A 459 30.44 2.82 0.81
C SER A 459 29.51 2.78 -0.41
N ALA A 460 29.28 1.60 -0.98
CA ALA A 460 28.43 1.40 -2.17
C ALA A 460 27.68 0.06 -2.09
N PRO A 461 26.76 -0.14 -1.12
CA PRO A 461 26.05 -1.39 -0.94
C PRO A 461 25.39 -1.91 -2.22
N VAL A 462 25.48 -3.22 -2.43
CA VAL A 462 24.92 -4.00 -3.55
C VAL A 462 25.56 -3.77 -4.92
N TYR A 463 25.72 -2.53 -5.40
CA TYR A 463 26.16 -2.24 -6.77
C TYR A 463 27.37 -1.31 -6.86
N HIS A 464 28.32 -1.65 -7.74
CA HIS A 464 29.60 -0.99 -7.97
C HIS A 464 29.79 -0.48 -9.43
N ASP A 465 28.81 -0.66 -10.33
CA ASP A 465 28.83 -0.12 -11.71
C ASP A 465 27.45 0.46 -12.10
N PRO A 466 27.16 1.74 -11.78
CA PRO A 466 27.96 2.65 -10.95
C PRO A 466 27.88 2.28 -9.44
N PRO A 467 28.79 2.82 -8.59
CA PRO A 467 28.67 2.66 -7.14
C PRO A 467 27.39 3.30 -6.60
N SER A 468 26.57 2.50 -5.92
CA SER A 468 25.16 2.81 -5.62
C SER A 468 24.91 4.15 -4.92
N ASN A 469 25.75 4.53 -3.96
CA ASN A 469 25.61 5.79 -3.21
C ASN A 469 26.37 6.98 -3.83
N ASN A 470 26.83 6.90 -5.08
CA ASN A 470 27.40 8.09 -5.75
C ASN A 470 26.30 9.07 -6.20
N TRP A 471 25.18 8.60 -6.76
CA TRP A 471 24.15 9.48 -7.31
C TRP A 471 23.45 10.30 -6.23
N PHE A 472 23.29 11.61 -6.45
CA PHE A 472 22.71 12.52 -5.45
C PHE A 472 21.21 12.29 -5.18
N GLY A 473 20.48 11.61 -6.08
CA GLY A 473 19.11 11.15 -5.80
C GLY A 473 19.01 10.21 -4.60
N MET A 474 20.06 9.41 -4.35
CA MET A 474 20.18 8.61 -3.11
C MET A 474 20.37 9.46 -1.86
N GLN A 475 20.57 10.79 -1.95
CA GLN A 475 20.50 11.68 -0.78
C GLN A 475 19.11 12.31 -0.64
N ALA A 476 18.53 12.78 -1.73
CA ALA A 476 17.23 13.46 -1.71
C ALA A 476 16.11 12.53 -1.19
N TRP A 477 15.93 11.35 -1.82
CA TRP A 477 14.86 10.41 -1.46
C TRP A 477 14.81 9.98 0.02
N PRO A 478 15.92 9.56 0.67
CA PRO A 478 15.87 9.19 2.09
C PRO A 478 15.69 10.40 3.00
N VAL A 479 16.35 11.52 2.72
CA VAL A 479 16.34 12.68 3.63
C VAL A 479 15.03 13.46 3.54
N GLU A 480 14.33 13.38 2.42
CA GLU A 480 12.94 13.79 2.28
C GLU A 480 12.02 13.07 3.29
N ARG A 481 12.12 11.75 3.42
CA ARG A 481 11.42 10.95 4.44
C ARG A 481 11.82 11.30 5.89
N ILE A 482 13.07 11.74 6.11
CA ILE A 482 13.53 12.21 7.44
C ILE A 482 12.94 13.59 7.74
N ALA A 483 12.83 14.47 6.74
CA ALA A 483 12.15 15.76 6.86
C ALA A 483 10.65 15.58 7.15
N GLU A 484 9.99 14.63 6.47
CA GLU A 484 8.61 14.23 6.78
C GLU A 484 8.48 13.79 8.24
N LEU A 485 9.32 12.85 8.71
CA LEU A 485 9.25 12.39 10.10
C LEU A 485 9.53 13.51 11.11
N TYR A 486 10.47 14.41 10.83
CA TYR A 486 10.73 15.58 11.68
C TYR A 486 9.47 16.44 11.82
N TYR A 487 8.78 16.69 10.70
CA TYR A 487 7.52 17.41 10.69
C TYR A 487 6.38 16.67 11.42
N ILE A 488 6.24 15.35 11.22
CA ILE A 488 5.25 14.50 11.88
C ILE A 488 5.44 14.52 13.40
N LEU A 489 6.65 14.21 13.90
CA LEU A 489 6.94 14.18 15.33
C LEU A 489 6.73 15.55 15.97
N ALA A 490 7.23 16.62 15.35
CA ALA A 490 7.07 17.99 15.85
C ALA A 490 5.59 18.42 15.92
N SER A 491 4.77 18.02 14.92
CA SER A 491 3.35 18.39 14.87
C SER A 491 2.49 17.58 15.83
N ASN A 492 2.83 16.32 16.06
CA ASN A 492 2.23 15.47 17.10
C ASN A 492 2.75 15.83 18.52
N GLY A 493 3.64 16.80 18.63
CA GLY A 493 4.12 17.38 19.90
C GLY A 493 5.30 16.64 20.54
N ASP A 494 5.88 15.63 19.88
CA ASP A 494 7.17 15.08 20.29
C ASP A 494 8.30 15.97 19.79
N THR A 495 8.82 16.80 20.70
CA THR A 495 10.02 17.61 20.50
C THR A 495 11.16 17.16 21.40
N SER A 496 11.19 15.87 21.83
CA SER A 496 12.13 15.45 22.89
C SER A 496 12.56 13.98 22.92
N SER A 497 11.91 13.06 22.20
CA SER A 497 12.34 11.65 22.18
C SER A 497 13.73 11.46 21.56
N GLU A 498 14.34 10.31 21.78
CA GLU A 498 15.60 9.93 21.12
C GLU A 498 15.42 9.84 19.60
N ASN A 499 14.24 9.40 19.13
CA ASN A 499 13.90 9.39 17.71
C ASN A 499 13.81 10.82 17.15
N PHE A 500 13.12 11.74 17.82
CA PHE A 500 13.08 13.16 17.44
C PHE A 500 14.49 13.78 17.41
N GLN A 501 15.31 13.52 18.43
CA GLN A 501 16.68 14.06 18.51
C GLN A 501 17.58 13.56 17.37
N MET A 502 17.56 12.26 17.05
CA MET A 502 18.30 11.72 15.90
C MET A 502 17.77 12.27 14.57
N THR A 503 16.44 12.26 14.37
CA THR A 503 15.78 12.77 13.17
C THR A 503 16.19 14.23 12.92
N LYS A 504 16.06 15.07 13.95
CA LYS A 504 16.43 16.49 13.91
C LYS A 504 17.92 16.69 13.64
N GLN A 505 18.81 15.98 14.33
CA GLN A 505 20.25 16.12 14.13
C GLN A 505 20.67 15.80 12.68
N VAL A 506 20.09 14.74 12.10
CA VAL A 506 20.39 14.36 10.70
C VAL A 506 19.88 15.42 9.74
N ILE A 507 18.61 15.86 9.85
CA ILE A 507 18.02 16.81 8.91
C ILE A 507 18.60 18.23 9.03
N ASP A 508 18.82 18.76 10.25
CA ASP A 508 19.44 20.08 10.44
C ASP A 508 20.80 20.13 9.72
N LYS A 509 21.67 19.14 9.95
CA LYS A 509 23.02 19.10 9.37
C LYS A 509 23.02 18.80 7.87
N TRP A 510 22.10 17.97 7.37
CA TRP A 510 22.03 17.65 5.94
C TRP A 510 21.47 18.82 5.12
N ILE A 511 20.46 19.53 5.63
CA ILE A 511 19.92 20.73 4.96
C ILE A 511 21.02 21.79 4.83
N ASP A 512 21.70 22.11 5.93
CA ASP A 512 22.84 23.04 6.01
C ASP A 512 23.88 22.75 4.90
N TRP A 513 24.45 21.54 4.89
CA TRP A 513 25.41 21.09 3.86
C TRP A 513 24.84 21.08 2.43
N SER A 514 23.58 20.67 2.25
CA SER A 514 23.02 20.49 0.92
C SER A 514 22.84 21.83 0.20
N MET A 515 22.46 22.88 0.93
CA MET A 515 22.12 24.19 0.39
C MET A 515 23.31 24.91 -0.25
N ASP A 516 24.54 24.64 0.20
CA ASP A 516 25.79 25.12 -0.40
C ASP A 516 25.92 24.81 -1.90
N TYR A 517 25.29 23.71 -2.36
CA TYR A 517 25.40 23.21 -3.73
C TYR A 517 24.12 23.44 -4.57
N MET A 518 23.19 24.28 -4.09
CA MET A 518 21.91 24.57 -4.73
C MET A 518 21.88 25.98 -5.32
N PHE A 519 21.79 26.06 -6.64
CA PHE A 519 21.87 27.32 -7.36
C PHE A 519 20.55 27.60 -8.07
N VAL A 520 20.06 28.84 -7.97
CA VAL A 520 18.91 29.36 -8.73
C VAL A 520 19.28 30.74 -9.28
N ASP A 521 18.82 31.07 -10.48
CA ASP A 521 19.21 32.26 -11.28
C ASP A 521 20.74 32.41 -11.50
N SER A 522 21.48 31.33 -11.24
CA SER A 522 22.93 31.27 -11.23
C SER A 522 23.37 29.84 -11.57
N ARG A 523 24.54 29.74 -12.20
CA ARG A 523 25.15 28.47 -12.60
C ARG A 523 26.49 28.30 -11.89
N PRO A 524 26.75 27.15 -11.24
CA PRO A 524 28.06 26.86 -10.65
C PRO A 524 29.14 26.68 -11.73
N VAL A 525 30.37 27.06 -11.40
CA VAL A 525 31.54 26.78 -12.22
C VAL A 525 32.11 25.42 -11.85
N SER A 526 32.30 24.54 -12.83
CA SER A 526 32.93 23.23 -12.67
C SER A 526 33.99 22.98 -13.75
N ASP A 527 34.86 21.98 -13.51
CA ASP A 527 35.82 21.50 -14.50
C ASP A 527 35.32 20.30 -15.33
N ALA A 528 36.15 19.84 -16.26
CA ALA A 528 35.83 18.75 -17.18
C ALA A 528 35.75 17.36 -16.52
N GLU A 529 36.18 17.24 -15.26
CA GLU A 529 36.04 16.04 -14.44
C GLU A 529 34.93 16.16 -13.37
N GLY A 530 34.11 17.22 -13.46
CA GLY A 530 32.89 17.39 -12.68
C GLY A 530 33.06 18.03 -11.30
N TYR A 531 34.25 18.50 -10.94
CA TYR A 531 34.47 19.15 -9.65
C TYR A 531 34.00 20.60 -9.69
N TYR A 532 33.27 21.04 -8.67
CA TYR A 532 32.98 22.46 -8.44
C TYR A 532 34.28 23.23 -8.20
N LEU A 533 34.35 24.48 -8.68
CA LEU A 533 35.51 25.35 -8.54
C LEU A 533 35.21 26.56 -7.66
N ASP A 534 36.22 27.02 -6.90
CA ASP A 534 36.17 28.29 -6.15
C ASP A 534 36.44 29.52 -7.03
N GLU A 535 36.33 30.74 -6.46
CA GLU A 535 36.65 32.01 -7.15
C GLU A 535 38.11 32.09 -7.64
N GLN A 536 39.01 31.20 -7.20
CA GLN A 536 40.40 31.08 -7.62
C GLN A 536 40.63 29.93 -8.62
N GLY A 537 39.57 29.25 -9.07
CA GLY A 537 39.61 28.11 -9.99
C GLY A 537 40.25 26.85 -9.40
N GLN A 538 40.27 26.70 -8.08
CA GLN A 538 40.69 25.47 -7.40
C GLN A 538 39.48 24.56 -7.16
N ARG A 539 39.69 23.24 -7.11
CA ARG A 539 38.63 22.28 -6.81
C ARG A 539 38.14 22.41 -5.37
N VAL A 540 36.83 22.50 -5.20
CA VAL A 540 36.16 22.19 -3.93
C VAL A 540 36.22 20.68 -3.74
N LEU A 541 36.68 20.24 -2.56
CA LEU A 541 36.96 18.84 -2.23
C LEU A 541 36.33 18.46 -0.88
N GLY A 542 35.04 18.77 -0.73
CA GLY A 542 34.33 18.65 0.55
C GLY A 542 34.62 19.82 1.50
N GLY A 543 34.36 19.60 2.80
CA GLY A 543 34.41 20.63 3.83
C GLY A 543 33.10 21.41 4.03
N GLN A 544 33.12 22.27 5.05
CA GLN A 544 32.02 23.18 5.44
C GLN A 544 32.18 24.55 4.77
N ASP A 545 31.08 25.28 4.56
CA ASP A 545 31.02 26.61 3.91
C ASP A 545 31.79 26.71 2.55
N PRO A 546 31.69 25.74 1.61
CA PRO A 546 32.44 25.74 0.35
C PRO A 546 32.11 26.94 -0.55
N GLN A 547 33.10 27.81 -0.77
CA GLN A 547 32.95 29.05 -1.54
C GLN A 547 32.97 28.82 -3.06
N ILE A 548 31.89 28.22 -3.58
CA ILE A 548 31.74 27.85 -5.00
C ILE A 548 31.56 29.10 -5.87
N ALA A 549 32.35 29.20 -6.94
CA ALA A 549 32.18 30.24 -7.94
C ALA A 549 30.93 30.00 -8.80
N THR A 550 30.21 31.08 -9.08
CA THR A 550 29.00 31.07 -9.91
C THR A 550 29.07 32.11 -11.03
N VAL A 551 28.21 31.94 -12.03
CA VAL A 551 27.91 32.96 -13.05
C VAL A 551 26.41 33.24 -13.08
N GLU A 552 26.02 34.48 -13.39
CA GLU A 552 24.62 34.89 -13.54
C GLU A 552 23.93 34.08 -14.65
N ALA A 553 22.84 33.39 -14.34
CA ALA A 553 22.13 32.50 -15.25
C ALA A 553 20.60 32.51 -14.97
N PRO A 554 19.89 33.62 -15.26
CA PRO A 554 18.51 33.80 -14.83
C PRO A 554 17.55 32.80 -15.49
N GLY A 555 16.68 32.19 -14.68
CA GLY A 555 15.79 31.11 -15.08
C GLY A 555 16.41 29.70 -15.05
N GLU A 556 17.72 29.57 -14.76
CA GLU A 556 18.35 28.27 -14.51
C GLU A 556 18.30 27.91 -13.01
N LEU A 557 18.30 26.61 -12.74
CA LEU A 557 18.57 26.04 -11.42
C LEU A 557 19.54 24.87 -11.56
N TRP A 558 20.44 24.64 -10.60
CA TRP A 558 21.42 23.57 -10.64
C TRP A 558 21.56 22.89 -9.28
N ILE A 559 21.69 21.56 -9.31
CA ILE A 559 21.85 20.67 -8.15
C ILE A 559 23.07 19.75 -8.36
N PRO A 560 23.58 19.06 -7.33
CA PRO A 560 24.57 17.98 -7.52
C PRO A 560 24.01 16.80 -8.32
N GLY A 561 24.89 16.14 -9.07
CA GLY A 561 24.60 14.87 -9.74
C GLY A 561 25.22 13.68 -9.03
N ASN A 562 26.46 13.82 -8.53
CA ASN A 562 27.24 12.73 -7.92
C ASN A 562 28.04 13.16 -6.69
N LEU A 563 28.50 12.16 -5.92
CA LEU A 563 29.30 12.25 -4.71
C LEU A 563 30.49 11.29 -4.76
N GLU A 564 31.70 11.73 -4.43
CA GLU A 564 32.86 10.87 -4.18
C GLU A 564 33.08 10.69 -2.66
N TRP A 565 33.05 9.43 -2.18
CA TRP A 565 33.16 9.09 -0.76
C TRP A 565 34.58 8.76 -0.33
N GLN A 566 34.99 9.21 0.85
CA GLN A 566 36.32 8.96 1.42
C GLN A 566 36.24 8.61 2.91
N GLY A 567 37.05 7.65 3.34
CA GLY A 567 37.15 7.23 4.74
C GLY A 567 36.03 6.29 5.19
N GLN A 568 35.70 6.33 6.48
CA GLN A 568 34.67 5.50 7.14
C GLN A 568 34.04 6.26 8.31
N PRO A 569 32.78 5.99 8.67
CA PRO A 569 32.25 6.41 9.98
C PRO A 569 33.03 5.72 11.12
N GLU A 570 32.90 6.19 12.36
CA GLU A 570 33.36 5.42 13.52
C GLU A 570 32.48 4.17 13.74
N THR A 571 32.93 3.15 14.47
CA THR A 571 32.03 2.03 14.86
C THR A 571 30.91 2.56 15.77
N TRP A 572 29.66 2.20 15.48
CA TRP A 572 28.49 2.67 16.23
C TRP A 572 28.50 2.17 17.68
N ASN A 573 28.33 3.11 18.62
CA ASN A 573 28.26 2.86 20.05
C ASN A 573 27.03 3.54 20.71
N GLY A 574 25.98 3.79 19.94
CA GLY A 574 24.77 4.51 20.38
C GLY A 574 24.89 6.03 20.31
N PHE A 575 23.74 6.71 20.30
CA PHE A 575 23.61 8.15 20.03
C PHE A 575 24.41 9.04 20.99
N ASP A 576 24.38 8.75 22.31
CA ASP A 576 25.16 9.43 23.35
C ASP A 576 26.68 9.47 23.09
N ASN A 577 27.20 8.58 22.23
CA ASN A 577 28.63 8.46 21.89
C ASN A 577 28.94 8.92 20.45
N TYR A 578 27.99 9.50 19.71
CA TYR A 578 28.22 9.97 18.35
C TYR A 578 29.14 11.20 18.31
N THR A 579 30.15 11.17 17.44
CA THR A 579 31.23 12.17 17.38
C THR A 579 31.15 13.12 16.18
N GLY A 580 30.24 12.89 15.24
CA GLY A 580 30.19 13.60 13.96
C GLY A 580 31.02 12.98 12.84
N ASN A 581 31.58 11.77 13.04
CA ASN A 581 32.37 10.99 12.08
C ASN A 581 33.54 11.78 11.41
N PRO A 582 34.53 12.26 12.18
CA PRO A 582 35.58 13.17 11.69
C PRO A 582 36.56 12.59 10.66
N ASP A 583 36.50 11.27 10.39
CA ASP A 583 37.28 10.57 9.36
C ASP A 583 36.41 10.13 8.15
N LEU A 584 35.12 10.50 8.10
CA LEU A 584 34.20 10.24 6.98
C LEU A 584 33.96 11.55 6.20
N HIS A 585 34.28 11.54 4.91
CA HIS A 585 34.17 12.72 4.05
C HIS A 585 33.43 12.45 2.74
N VAL A 586 32.79 13.49 2.21
CA VAL A 586 32.16 13.53 0.90
C VAL A 586 32.75 14.65 0.03
N VAL A 587 32.87 14.41 -1.28
CA VAL A 587 33.11 15.45 -2.29
C VAL A 587 31.94 15.49 -3.25
N THR A 588 31.18 16.58 -3.21
CA THR A 588 30.02 16.84 -4.09
C THR A 588 30.48 17.22 -5.50
N LYS A 589 29.80 16.72 -6.55
CA LYS A 589 30.22 16.80 -7.95
C LYS A 589 29.07 16.80 -8.96
N ASP A 590 29.46 16.98 -10.22
CA ASP A 590 28.65 16.84 -11.44
C ASP A 590 27.37 17.70 -11.41
N PRO A 591 27.49 19.05 -11.41
CA PRO A 591 26.32 19.93 -11.41
C PRO A 591 25.38 19.61 -12.57
N GLY A 592 24.13 19.27 -12.23
CA GLY A 592 23.08 18.81 -13.13
C GLY A 592 21.75 19.51 -12.87
N GLN A 593 20.71 19.03 -13.55
CA GLN A 593 19.33 19.52 -13.43
C GLN A 593 18.37 18.33 -13.57
N ASP A 594 18.53 17.32 -12.71
CA ASP A 594 17.63 16.16 -12.64
C ASP A 594 16.34 16.59 -11.92
N PHE A 595 15.24 16.69 -12.68
CA PHE A 595 14.00 17.23 -12.14
C PHE A 595 13.29 16.32 -11.13
N GLY A 596 13.53 15.00 -11.17
CA GLY A 596 13.01 14.10 -10.14
C GLY A 596 13.71 14.34 -8.80
N VAL A 597 15.04 14.44 -8.84
CA VAL A 597 15.84 14.76 -7.65
C VAL A 597 15.54 16.18 -7.13
N VAL A 598 15.26 17.15 -8.01
CA VAL A 598 14.76 18.48 -7.63
C VAL A 598 13.41 18.38 -6.91
N GLY A 599 12.45 17.60 -7.43
CA GLY A 599 11.12 17.43 -6.80
C GLY A 599 11.18 16.76 -5.43
N SER A 600 12.07 15.78 -5.24
CA SER A 600 12.34 15.20 -3.92
C SER A 600 13.04 16.20 -3.00
N TYR A 601 14.05 16.94 -3.48
CA TYR A 601 14.77 17.93 -2.68
C TYR A 601 13.88 19.07 -2.19
N ILE A 602 12.98 19.56 -3.05
CA ILE A 602 12.01 20.59 -2.69
C ILE A 602 11.07 20.11 -1.57
N LYS A 603 10.62 18.84 -1.60
CA LYS A 603 9.84 18.27 -0.49
C LYS A 603 10.67 18.21 0.80
N ALA A 604 11.93 17.78 0.75
CA ALA A 604 12.83 17.76 1.91
C ALA A 604 12.97 19.16 2.55
N LEU A 605 13.21 20.20 1.75
CA LEU A 605 13.25 21.59 2.21
C LEU A 605 11.91 22.05 2.80
N THR A 606 10.79 21.69 2.17
CA THR A 606 9.43 22.11 2.54
C THR A 606 9.00 21.49 3.87
N PHE A 607 9.13 20.16 4.00
CA PHE A 607 8.85 19.46 5.25
C PHE A 607 9.81 19.88 6.37
N TYR A 608 11.10 20.11 6.08
CA TYR A 608 12.03 20.65 7.08
C TYR A 608 11.57 22.02 7.58
N ALA A 609 11.25 22.96 6.68
CA ALA A 609 10.72 24.27 7.06
C ALA A 609 9.44 24.14 7.91
N ALA A 610 8.49 23.31 7.48
CA ALA A 610 7.26 23.03 8.23
C ALA A 610 7.55 22.45 9.64
N GLY A 611 8.49 21.51 9.75
CA GLY A 611 8.92 20.92 11.03
C GLY A 611 9.54 21.93 11.98
N THR A 612 10.41 22.83 11.48
CA THR A 612 10.94 23.93 12.31
C THR A 612 9.83 24.85 12.83
N LYS A 613 8.79 25.10 12.01
CA LYS A 613 7.62 25.91 12.40
C LYS A 613 6.74 25.19 13.41
N ALA A 614 6.52 23.88 13.28
CA ALA A 614 5.78 23.08 14.25
C ALA A 614 6.47 23.07 15.63
N GLU A 615 7.78 22.78 15.68
CA GLU A 615 8.56 22.75 16.92
C GLU A 615 8.63 24.13 17.61
N ASN A 616 8.84 25.22 16.86
CA ASN A 616 9.18 26.53 17.43
C ASN A 616 8.04 27.57 17.37
N GLY A 617 6.88 27.22 16.82
CA GLY A 617 5.77 28.15 16.51
C GLY A 617 6.06 29.17 15.42
N LYS A 618 7.20 29.03 14.72
CA LYS A 618 7.70 29.87 13.61
C LYS A 618 8.94 29.21 12.99
N TYR A 619 9.29 29.57 11.75
CA TYR A 619 10.53 29.10 11.14
C TYR A 619 11.78 29.45 11.98
N THR A 620 12.77 28.56 11.97
CA THR A 620 14.16 28.87 12.36
C THR A 620 14.85 29.65 11.24
N GLU A 621 16.08 30.13 11.46
CA GLU A 621 16.83 30.84 10.41
C GLU A 621 17.13 29.93 9.20
N LEU A 622 17.51 28.67 9.44
CA LEU A 622 17.70 27.68 8.37
C LEU A 622 16.35 27.26 7.75
N GLY A 623 15.27 27.13 8.53
CA GLY A 623 13.93 26.86 8.02
C GLY A 623 13.39 27.97 7.10
N GLU A 624 13.67 29.25 7.43
CA GLU A 624 13.31 30.41 6.61
C GLU A 624 14.22 30.56 5.37
N GLN A 625 15.36 29.88 5.32
CA GLN A 625 16.18 29.77 4.11
C GLN A 625 15.70 28.61 3.23
N ALA A 626 15.39 27.45 3.82
CA ALA A 626 14.88 26.27 3.13
C ALA A 626 13.52 26.55 2.44
N GLU A 627 12.59 27.23 3.12
CA GLU A 627 11.31 27.66 2.54
C GLU A 627 11.50 28.48 1.25
N LYS A 628 12.38 29.49 1.31
CA LYS A 628 12.66 30.37 0.16
C LYS A 628 13.38 29.63 -0.97
N LEU A 629 14.31 28.74 -0.65
CA LEU A 629 14.99 27.93 -1.66
C LEU A 629 13.99 26.99 -2.36
N ALA A 630 13.12 26.32 -1.60
CA ALA A 630 12.03 25.51 -2.15
C ALA A 630 11.14 26.33 -3.11
N LYS A 631 10.68 27.52 -2.68
CA LYS A 631 9.87 28.41 -3.52
C LYS A 631 10.58 28.84 -4.80
N ASN A 632 11.85 29.24 -4.70
CA ASN A 632 12.66 29.66 -5.84
C ASN A 632 12.89 28.51 -6.83
N MET A 633 13.18 27.29 -6.33
CA MET A 633 13.36 26.10 -7.17
C MET A 633 12.05 25.67 -7.84
N LEU A 634 10.89 25.79 -7.18
CA LEU A 634 9.57 25.57 -7.81
C LEU A 634 9.31 26.59 -8.93
N ASP A 635 9.53 27.88 -8.68
CA ASP A 635 9.29 28.93 -9.68
C ASP A 635 10.25 28.84 -10.88
N ALA A 636 11.50 28.43 -10.65
CA ALA A 636 12.45 28.14 -11.72
C ALA A 636 12.06 26.87 -12.50
N SER A 637 11.74 25.76 -11.82
CA SER A 637 11.36 24.48 -12.44
C SER A 637 10.14 24.61 -13.36
N TRP A 638 9.18 25.48 -13.04
CA TRP A 638 7.98 25.65 -13.87
C TRP A 638 8.28 26.09 -15.32
N ASN A 639 9.41 26.76 -15.56
CA ASN A 639 9.82 27.18 -16.90
C ASN A 639 10.28 26.02 -17.80
N TYR A 640 10.43 24.82 -17.22
CA TYR A 640 10.80 23.58 -17.90
C TYR A 640 9.60 22.65 -18.15
N ASN A 641 8.37 23.10 -17.85
CA ASN A 641 7.15 22.38 -18.26
C ASN A 641 6.92 22.56 -19.77
N ASP A 642 7.05 21.49 -20.55
CA ASP A 642 6.98 21.53 -22.01
C ASP A 642 5.58 21.29 -22.60
N GLY A 643 4.63 20.83 -21.77
CA GLY A 643 3.29 20.40 -22.16
C GLY A 643 3.01 18.93 -21.84
N ILE A 644 4.05 18.09 -21.71
CA ILE A 644 3.98 16.69 -21.27
C ILE A 644 4.45 16.59 -19.81
N GLY A 645 5.56 17.23 -19.46
CA GLY A 645 6.05 17.30 -18.08
C GLY A 645 7.14 18.36 -17.85
N ILE A 646 7.69 18.41 -16.63
CA ILE A 646 8.86 19.23 -16.29
C ILE A 646 10.12 18.42 -16.60
N THR A 647 10.85 18.83 -17.63
CA THR A 647 12.03 18.08 -18.11
C THR A 647 12.99 18.95 -18.92
N LYS A 648 14.14 18.39 -19.31
CA LYS A 648 15.08 19.00 -20.25
C LYS A 648 15.94 17.94 -20.96
N PRO A 649 16.74 18.32 -21.97
CA PRO A 649 17.78 17.45 -22.51
C PRO A 649 18.85 17.06 -21.47
N GLU A 650 19.06 15.76 -21.27
CA GLU A 650 20.14 15.16 -20.49
C GLU A 650 21.17 14.43 -21.38
N PRO A 651 22.49 14.57 -21.12
CA PRO A 651 23.53 13.94 -21.93
C PRO A 651 23.91 12.54 -21.43
N ARG A 652 23.56 11.50 -22.18
CA ARG A 652 23.79 10.08 -21.82
C ARG A 652 25.20 9.61 -22.19
N ASN A 653 26.17 9.96 -21.33
CA ASN A 653 27.57 9.52 -21.44
C ASN A 653 27.73 8.00 -21.63
N ASP A 654 26.84 7.26 -20.97
CA ASP A 654 26.77 5.83 -20.77
C ASP A 654 26.29 5.04 -22.01
N TYR A 655 25.57 5.66 -22.94
CA TYR A 655 24.88 4.94 -24.03
C TYR A 655 25.79 4.34 -25.11
N TYR A 656 27.11 4.43 -24.96
CA TYR A 656 28.05 3.59 -25.70
C TYR A 656 27.88 2.09 -25.34
N ARG A 657 27.33 1.78 -24.16
CA ARG A 657 27.09 0.42 -23.67
C ARG A 657 25.99 -0.34 -24.43
N TYR A 658 25.10 0.36 -25.16
CA TYR A 658 24.20 -0.26 -26.16
C TYR A 658 24.97 -1.04 -27.27
N PHE A 659 26.25 -0.70 -27.48
CA PHE A 659 27.12 -1.24 -28.54
C PHE A 659 28.34 -2.00 -27.98
N LYS A 660 28.71 -1.79 -26.71
CA LYS A 660 29.80 -2.52 -26.04
C LYS A 660 29.42 -3.98 -25.82
N LYS A 661 30.39 -4.88 -25.94
CA LYS A 661 30.20 -6.31 -25.69
C LYS A 661 30.70 -6.67 -24.30
N GLU A 662 29.77 -6.76 -23.36
CA GLU A 662 30.04 -7.02 -21.94
C GLU A 662 29.05 -7.99 -21.27
N ILE A 663 27.91 -8.31 -21.90
CA ILE A 663 26.91 -9.25 -21.36
C ILE A 663 27.47 -10.67 -21.38
N TYR A 664 27.86 -11.19 -20.21
CA TYR A 664 28.52 -12.49 -20.08
C TYR A 664 27.61 -13.70 -20.26
N PHE A 665 28.08 -14.69 -21.01
CA PHE A 665 27.50 -16.03 -21.10
C PHE A 665 28.60 -17.11 -20.88
N PRO A 666 28.38 -18.10 -20.00
CA PRO A 666 29.34 -19.18 -19.75
C PRO A 666 29.65 -20.04 -20.98
N ALA A 667 30.89 -20.54 -21.09
CA ALA A 667 31.30 -21.39 -22.21
C ALA A 667 30.43 -22.65 -22.35
N GLY A 668 29.83 -22.84 -23.53
CA GLY A 668 28.94 -23.97 -23.83
C GLY A 668 27.48 -23.75 -23.43
N TRP A 669 27.12 -22.59 -22.85
CA TRP A 669 25.72 -22.19 -22.73
C TRP A 669 25.20 -21.66 -24.07
N SER A 670 23.98 -22.04 -24.44
CA SER A 670 23.28 -21.55 -25.63
C SER A 670 21.78 -21.77 -25.47
N GLY A 671 20.96 -20.79 -25.85
CA GLY A 671 19.52 -20.79 -25.62
C GLY A 671 18.73 -19.92 -26.60
N LYS A 672 17.40 -20.03 -26.54
CA LYS A 672 16.45 -19.19 -27.29
C LYS A 672 15.94 -18.07 -26.38
N TYR A 673 16.09 -16.82 -26.82
CA TYR A 673 15.57 -15.67 -26.10
C TYR A 673 14.07 -15.43 -26.35
N GLY A 674 13.45 -14.54 -25.58
CA GLY A 674 12.05 -14.13 -25.70
C GLY A 674 11.72 -13.63 -27.12
N GLN A 675 12.46 -12.62 -27.57
CA GLN A 675 12.45 -12.04 -28.93
C GLN A 675 12.91 -13.03 -30.04
N GLY A 676 13.08 -14.32 -29.74
CA GLY A 676 13.27 -15.39 -30.71
C GLY A 676 14.69 -15.61 -31.22
N ASN A 677 15.61 -14.68 -30.95
CA ASN A 677 17.04 -14.80 -31.24
C ASN A 677 17.73 -15.90 -30.42
N THR A 678 18.82 -16.46 -30.97
CA THR A 678 19.68 -17.41 -30.26
C THR A 678 20.76 -16.66 -29.51
N ILE A 679 20.87 -16.90 -28.21
CA ILE A 679 21.83 -16.25 -27.29
C ILE A 679 22.85 -17.27 -26.73
N PRO A 680 24.14 -16.92 -26.58
CA PRO A 680 24.81 -15.69 -27.04
C PRO A 680 24.99 -15.60 -28.58
N GLY A 681 24.52 -16.59 -29.33
CA GLY A 681 24.60 -16.57 -30.80
C GLY A 681 26.04 -16.61 -31.32
N THR A 682 26.35 -15.79 -32.33
CA THR A 682 27.65 -15.78 -33.03
C THR A 682 28.38 -14.44 -33.02
N ASN A 683 27.74 -13.33 -32.61
CA ASN A 683 28.37 -12.00 -32.60
C ASN A 683 29.17 -11.75 -31.30
N THR A 684 29.95 -12.73 -30.86
CA THR A 684 30.60 -12.73 -29.54
C THR A 684 32.03 -12.18 -29.56
N VAL A 685 32.54 -11.86 -28.37
CA VAL A 685 33.99 -11.83 -28.06
C VAL A 685 34.26 -12.75 -26.86
N PRO A 686 35.49 -13.28 -26.66
CA PRO A 686 35.82 -14.03 -25.45
C PRO A 686 35.67 -13.18 -24.19
N SER A 687 35.29 -13.80 -23.07
CA SER A 687 35.31 -13.14 -21.76
C SER A 687 36.73 -12.78 -21.31
N ASP A 688 36.91 -11.74 -20.52
CA ASP A 688 38.20 -11.38 -19.93
C ASP A 688 38.60 -12.39 -18.83
N PRO A 689 39.73 -13.12 -18.97
CA PRO A 689 40.22 -14.00 -17.92
C PRO A 689 40.52 -13.29 -16.59
N SER A 690 40.69 -11.97 -16.57
CA SER A 690 40.91 -11.20 -15.34
C SER A 690 39.68 -11.16 -14.43
N LYS A 691 38.46 -11.10 -15.01
CA LYS A 691 37.19 -11.20 -14.28
C LYS A 691 36.94 -12.62 -13.71
N GLY A 692 37.74 -13.62 -14.13
CA GLY A 692 37.77 -14.96 -13.55
C GLY A 692 36.79 -15.98 -14.16
N GLY A 693 36.08 -15.60 -15.22
CA GLY A 693 35.19 -16.49 -15.98
C GLY A 693 35.88 -17.23 -17.13
N ASN A 694 35.06 -18.00 -17.85
CA ASN A 694 35.45 -18.62 -19.12
C ASN A 694 34.19 -18.79 -19.98
N GLY A 695 34.00 -17.84 -20.90
CA GLY A 695 32.80 -17.70 -21.70
C GLY A 695 32.96 -16.65 -22.78
N VAL A 696 31.89 -15.92 -23.04
CA VAL A 696 31.83 -14.89 -24.08
C VAL A 696 31.01 -13.69 -23.62
N TYR A 697 31.29 -12.52 -24.19
CA TYR A 697 30.41 -11.35 -24.11
C TYR A 697 29.64 -11.12 -25.42
N ILE A 698 28.40 -10.64 -25.29
CA ILE A 698 27.62 -10.03 -26.38
C ILE A 698 27.28 -8.58 -26.04
N GLY A 699 26.80 -7.81 -27.02
CA GLY A 699 26.29 -6.46 -26.79
C GLY A 699 24.80 -6.45 -26.46
N TYR A 700 24.34 -5.38 -25.82
CA TYR A 700 22.91 -5.15 -25.51
C TYR A 700 22.04 -5.40 -26.74
N SER A 701 22.39 -4.76 -27.87
CA SER A 701 21.62 -4.83 -29.11
C SER A 701 21.82 -6.15 -29.91
N ASP A 702 22.62 -7.10 -29.40
CA ASP A 702 22.66 -8.50 -29.85
C ASP A 702 21.74 -9.41 -28.99
N LEU A 703 21.60 -9.09 -27.68
CA LEU A 703 20.64 -9.75 -26.78
C LEU A 703 19.20 -9.34 -27.10
N LEU A 704 18.99 -8.05 -27.36
CA LEU A 704 17.69 -7.41 -27.51
C LEU A 704 17.58 -6.78 -28.91
N PRO A 705 17.46 -7.59 -29.99
CA PRO A 705 17.47 -7.10 -31.36
C PRO A 705 16.32 -6.13 -31.68
N GLU A 706 15.17 -6.24 -31.02
CA GLU A 706 14.01 -5.37 -31.28
C GLU A 706 14.24 -3.91 -30.89
N ILE A 707 15.27 -3.59 -30.08
CA ILE A 707 15.65 -2.20 -29.79
C ILE A 707 16.04 -1.43 -31.08
N LYS A 708 16.37 -2.14 -32.17
CA LYS A 708 16.71 -1.54 -33.47
C LYS A 708 15.48 -1.07 -34.26
N ASN A 709 14.28 -1.39 -33.78
CA ASN A 709 13.01 -0.91 -34.31
C ASN A 709 12.48 0.32 -33.56
N ASP A 710 13.16 0.73 -32.48
CA ASP A 710 12.86 1.94 -31.71
C ASP A 710 13.05 3.21 -32.56
N PRO A 711 12.17 4.23 -32.46
CA PRO A 711 12.27 5.47 -33.23
C PRO A 711 13.63 6.19 -33.12
N ASP A 712 14.22 6.22 -31.93
CA ASP A 712 15.44 6.97 -31.63
C ASP A 712 16.72 6.13 -31.73
N TRP A 713 16.61 4.81 -31.93
CA TRP A 713 17.77 3.93 -32.15
C TRP A 713 18.67 4.47 -33.27
N LYS A 714 18.06 4.96 -34.35
CA LYS A 714 18.80 5.52 -35.50
C LYS A 714 19.62 6.75 -35.10
N TYR A 715 19.08 7.64 -34.27
CA TYR A 715 19.80 8.81 -33.78
C TYR A 715 20.97 8.40 -32.89
N LEU A 716 20.75 7.45 -31.97
CA LEU A 716 21.80 6.91 -31.12
C LEU A 716 22.91 6.20 -31.93
N GLU A 717 22.55 5.39 -32.92
CA GLU A 717 23.49 4.70 -33.81
C GLU A 717 24.27 5.69 -34.69
N GLU A 718 23.63 6.72 -35.25
CA GLU A 718 24.32 7.79 -35.99
C GLU A 718 25.26 8.60 -35.07
N LYS A 719 24.85 8.89 -33.83
CA LYS A 719 25.71 9.53 -32.81
C LYS A 719 26.91 8.66 -32.45
N TYR A 720 26.70 7.39 -32.13
CA TYR A 720 27.77 6.45 -31.76
C TYR A 720 28.81 6.35 -32.87
N ASN A 721 28.38 6.15 -34.12
CA ASN A 721 29.28 6.05 -35.27
C ASN A 721 29.99 7.36 -35.66
N THR A 722 29.54 8.53 -35.17
CA THR A 722 30.16 9.83 -35.51
C THR A 722 30.95 10.47 -34.37
N SER A 723 30.68 10.13 -33.11
CA SER A 723 31.27 10.80 -31.95
C SER A 723 31.95 9.87 -30.94
N TRP A 724 31.54 8.60 -30.81
CA TRP A 724 32.22 7.70 -29.86
C TRP A 724 33.56 7.23 -30.39
N ASN A 725 34.63 7.53 -29.66
CA ASN A 725 35.99 7.05 -29.93
C ASN A 725 36.33 5.86 -29.02
N PRO A 726 36.36 4.61 -29.55
CA PRO A 726 36.65 3.40 -28.77
C PRO A 726 38.16 3.17 -28.53
N GLN A 727 39.03 4.16 -28.75
CA GLN A 727 40.43 4.15 -28.29
C GLN A 727 40.66 5.08 -27.09
N THR A 728 39.83 6.11 -26.93
CA THR A 728 39.87 7.03 -25.78
C THR A 728 38.73 6.81 -24.78
N GLU A 729 37.73 6.00 -25.15
CA GLU A 729 36.49 5.76 -24.41
C GLU A 729 35.74 7.07 -24.08
N LYS A 730 35.61 7.93 -25.10
CA LYS A 730 34.96 9.25 -24.99
C LYS A 730 34.13 9.60 -26.22
N TRP A 731 33.12 10.42 -26.00
CA TRP A 731 32.36 11.13 -27.03
C TRP A 731 33.12 12.41 -27.42
N GLU A 732 33.74 12.43 -28.60
CA GLU A 732 34.59 13.54 -29.06
C GLU A 732 33.80 14.64 -29.79
N ASP A 733 32.82 14.28 -30.62
CA ASP A 733 31.95 15.21 -31.37
C ASP A 733 30.55 15.35 -30.70
N GLY A 734 30.56 15.44 -29.37
CA GLY A 734 29.38 15.64 -28.53
C GLY A 734 28.60 14.36 -28.23
N LYS A 735 28.04 14.30 -27.02
CA LYS A 735 27.32 13.14 -26.44
C LYS A 735 25.97 12.93 -27.14
N PRO A 736 25.30 11.77 -27.00
CA PRO A 736 23.89 11.65 -27.28
C PRO A 736 23.10 12.34 -26.16
N GLU A 737 22.09 13.11 -26.53
CA GLU A 737 21.22 13.86 -25.62
C GLU A 737 19.76 13.44 -25.87
N PHE A 738 19.00 13.24 -24.79
CA PHE A 738 17.60 12.81 -24.79
C PHE A 738 16.81 13.70 -23.82
N THR A 739 15.50 13.84 -24.02
CA THR A 739 14.59 14.49 -23.07
C THR A 739 13.63 13.43 -22.57
N TYR A 740 13.57 13.19 -21.26
CA TYR A 740 12.83 12.06 -20.68
C TYR A 740 11.68 12.50 -19.79
N HIS A 741 10.58 11.78 -19.91
CA HIS A 741 9.36 11.89 -19.12
C HIS A 741 9.24 10.66 -18.21
N ARG A 742 10.20 10.50 -17.31
CA ARG A 742 10.17 9.48 -16.26
C ARG A 742 8.96 9.69 -15.33
N PHE A 743 8.14 8.66 -15.15
CA PHE A 743 6.91 8.76 -14.36
C PHE A 743 7.20 9.20 -12.92
N TRP A 744 8.14 8.54 -12.24
CA TRP A 744 8.52 8.88 -10.87
C TRP A 744 8.98 10.33 -10.74
N SER A 745 9.77 10.85 -11.69
CA SER A 745 10.29 12.23 -11.65
C SER A 745 9.19 13.27 -11.82
N GLN A 746 8.16 12.99 -12.62
CA GLN A 746 7.01 13.88 -12.77
C GLN A 746 6.11 13.86 -11.55
N VAL A 747 5.93 12.70 -10.90
CA VAL A 747 5.29 12.63 -9.60
C VAL A 747 6.10 13.42 -8.56
N ASP A 748 7.42 13.23 -8.48
CA ASP A 748 8.29 13.93 -7.54
C ASP A 748 8.14 15.46 -7.66
N MET A 749 8.07 15.98 -8.90
CA MET A 749 7.79 17.39 -9.17
C MET A 749 6.35 17.81 -8.86
N ALA A 750 5.35 17.00 -9.20
CA ALA A 750 3.94 17.31 -8.92
C ALA A 750 3.67 17.38 -7.41
N THR A 751 4.14 16.38 -6.65
CA THR A 751 4.02 16.34 -5.19
C THR A 751 4.79 17.48 -4.53
N ALA A 752 5.92 17.95 -5.10
CA ALA A 752 6.62 19.13 -4.60
C ALA A 752 5.76 20.42 -4.63
N TYR A 753 4.96 20.65 -5.68
CA TYR A 753 4.00 21.77 -5.69
C TYR A 753 2.84 21.55 -4.70
N ALA A 754 2.33 20.32 -4.62
CA ALA A 754 1.24 19.96 -3.72
C ALA A 754 1.61 20.16 -2.24
N GLU A 755 2.80 19.71 -1.84
CA GLU A 755 3.29 19.79 -0.45
C GLU A 755 3.68 21.21 -0.04
N TYR A 756 4.30 21.98 -0.95
CA TYR A 756 4.55 23.41 -0.67
C TYR A 756 3.22 24.17 -0.50
N ASP A 757 2.19 23.88 -1.31
CA ASP A 757 0.89 24.50 -1.09
C ASP A 757 0.27 24.10 0.25
N ARG A 758 0.24 22.80 0.55
CA ARG A 758 -0.35 22.25 1.78
C ARG A 758 0.31 22.83 3.04
N LEU A 759 1.64 22.77 3.11
CA LEU A 759 2.40 23.03 4.32
C LEU A 759 2.78 24.51 4.52
N ILE A 760 2.99 25.26 3.42
CA ILE A 760 3.50 26.65 3.46
C ILE A 760 2.42 27.68 3.09
N ASN A 761 1.74 27.52 1.95
CA ASN A 761 0.75 28.51 1.48
C ASN A 761 -0.58 28.44 2.25
N GLY A 762 -1.14 27.23 2.38
CA GLY A 762 -2.48 27.01 2.92
C GLY A 762 -2.54 26.91 4.45
N GLY A 763 -1.38 26.75 5.11
CA GLY A 763 -1.26 26.40 6.53
C GLY A 763 -1.70 24.97 6.87
N GLY A 764 -2.32 24.26 5.93
CA GLY A 764 -3.03 22.99 6.10
C GLY A 764 -2.18 21.73 6.17
N GLY A 765 -1.03 21.78 6.85
CA GLY A 765 -0.45 20.56 7.40
C GLY A 765 -1.28 20.04 8.57
N PRO A 766 -1.22 18.73 8.93
CA PRO A 766 -1.73 18.25 10.21
C PRO A 766 -0.98 18.97 11.36
N GLY A 767 -1.52 20.08 11.87
CA GLY A 767 -0.86 20.87 12.90
C GLY A 767 -1.33 22.32 13.05
N GLU A 768 -1.81 22.99 12.00
CA GLU A 768 -2.60 24.22 12.20
C GLU A 768 -4.07 23.83 12.43
N PRO A 769 -4.64 24.07 13.63
CA PRO A 769 -6.00 23.69 13.90
C PRO A 769 -6.95 24.55 13.04
N THR A 770 -7.78 23.87 12.26
CA THR A 770 -8.93 24.45 11.53
C THR A 770 -10.22 23.96 12.17
N ALA A 771 -11.34 24.66 11.94
CA ALA A 771 -12.65 24.14 12.38
C ALA A 771 -12.93 22.78 11.68
N PRO A 772 -13.50 21.77 12.37
CA PRO A 772 -13.61 20.43 11.80
C PRO A 772 -14.58 20.37 10.61
N LYS A 773 -14.41 19.37 9.73
CA LYS A 773 -15.43 19.00 8.74
C LYS A 773 -16.69 18.43 9.43
N ALA A 774 -17.80 18.36 8.70
CA ALA A 774 -19.05 17.79 9.23
C ALA A 774 -18.90 16.27 9.50
N PRO A 775 -19.45 15.74 10.61
CA PRO A 775 -19.51 14.30 10.87
C PRO A 775 -20.18 13.52 9.73
N THR A 776 -19.54 12.43 9.30
CA THR A 776 -20.02 11.54 8.23
C THR A 776 -20.54 10.22 8.80
N LYS A 777 -21.17 9.40 7.96
CA LYS A 777 -21.64 8.03 8.29
C LYS A 777 -22.53 7.96 9.56
N LEU A 778 -23.27 9.03 9.89
CA LEU A 778 -24.21 9.07 11.02
C LEU A 778 -25.28 7.97 10.88
N LYS A 779 -25.59 7.29 11.99
CA LYS A 779 -26.62 6.26 12.12
C LYS A 779 -27.49 6.52 13.35
N ALA A 780 -28.73 6.04 13.32
CA ALA A 780 -29.66 6.06 14.44
C ALA A 780 -30.39 4.72 14.56
N GLU A 781 -30.28 4.07 15.73
CA GLU A 781 -30.85 2.75 16.03
C GLU A 781 -31.88 2.89 17.15
N ALA A 782 -33.10 2.41 16.93
CA ALA A 782 -34.21 2.54 17.87
C ALA A 782 -34.21 1.45 18.96
N GLY A 783 -34.74 1.78 20.15
CA GLY A 783 -35.04 0.83 21.22
C GLY A 783 -36.16 1.33 22.14
N ASP A 784 -36.49 0.59 23.19
CA ASP A 784 -37.55 0.97 24.15
C ASP A 784 -37.16 2.22 24.93
N THR A 785 -37.85 3.33 24.69
CA THR A 785 -37.56 4.66 25.24
C THR A 785 -36.13 5.18 24.97
N GLN A 786 -35.48 4.70 23.90
CA GLN A 786 -34.12 5.12 23.55
C GLN A 786 -33.80 5.18 22.04
N VAL A 787 -32.84 6.02 21.66
CA VAL A 787 -32.16 5.96 20.35
C VAL A 787 -30.64 5.95 20.56
N SER A 788 -29.95 4.97 19.98
CA SER A 788 -28.49 4.93 19.92
C SER A 788 -28.01 5.61 18.63
N LEU A 789 -27.05 6.53 18.76
CA LEU A 789 -26.43 7.25 17.64
C LEU A 789 -24.93 6.91 17.55
N SER A 790 -24.42 6.80 16.33
CA SER A 790 -22.98 6.65 16.04
C SER A 790 -22.62 7.34 14.72
N TRP A 791 -21.38 7.83 14.59
CA TRP A 791 -20.88 8.54 13.40
C TRP A 791 -19.36 8.38 13.25
N SER A 792 -18.80 8.71 12.07
CA SER A 792 -17.35 8.87 11.91
C SER A 792 -16.88 10.19 12.51
N LYS A 793 -15.81 10.15 13.32
CA LYS A 793 -15.12 11.35 13.81
C LYS A 793 -14.32 11.99 12.65
N PRO A 794 -14.57 13.27 12.28
CA PRO A 794 -13.69 13.99 11.38
C PRO A 794 -12.41 14.42 12.10
N ALA A 795 -11.33 14.61 11.33
CA ALA A 795 -10.05 15.09 11.84
C ALA A 795 -10.18 16.42 12.60
N GLY A 796 -9.34 16.61 13.62
CA GLY A 796 -9.30 17.82 14.45
C GLY A 796 -10.53 18.08 15.35
N ALA A 797 -11.50 17.16 15.46
CA ALA A 797 -12.69 17.35 16.30
C ALA A 797 -12.49 16.95 17.78
N ASP A 798 -12.73 17.89 18.69
CA ASP A 798 -12.70 17.66 20.15
C ASP A 798 -14.07 17.23 20.70
N ASN A 799 -15.14 17.86 20.17
CA ASN A 799 -16.50 17.75 20.67
C ASN A 799 -17.51 17.61 19.53
N PHE A 800 -18.68 17.07 19.83
CA PHE A 800 -19.79 16.85 18.92
C PHE A 800 -21.09 17.35 19.54
N THR A 801 -21.75 18.29 18.89
CA THR A 801 -23.08 18.78 19.29
C THR A 801 -24.14 17.96 18.56
N VAL A 802 -24.87 17.13 19.32
CA VAL A 802 -25.98 16.30 18.84
C VAL A 802 -27.27 17.12 18.88
N LYS A 803 -27.97 17.18 17.74
CA LYS A 803 -29.18 17.97 17.56
C LYS A 803 -30.32 17.08 17.07
N ARG A 804 -31.54 17.36 17.55
CA ARG A 804 -32.74 16.53 17.34
C ARG A 804 -33.94 17.36 16.92
N ALA A 805 -34.78 16.84 16.04
CA ALA A 805 -36.09 17.38 15.67
C ALA A 805 -37.16 16.27 15.68
N THR A 806 -38.44 16.67 15.64
CA THR A 806 -39.59 15.77 15.41
C THR A 806 -40.22 15.96 14.03
N VAL A 807 -39.53 16.69 13.15
CA VAL A 807 -39.90 16.98 11.75
C VAL A 807 -38.62 16.93 10.91
N SER A 808 -38.68 16.24 9.76
CA SER A 808 -37.57 16.16 8.80
C SER A 808 -37.19 17.53 8.25
N GLY A 809 -35.89 17.82 8.16
CA GLY A 809 -35.35 19.14 7.85
C GLY A 809 -35.40 20.14 9.01
N GLY A 810 -35.77 19.69 10.22
CA GLY A 810 -35.78 20.49 11.43
C GLY A 810 -37.02 21.39 11.61
N PRO A 811 -36.93 22.46 12.43
CA PRO A 811 -35.72 22.95 13.09
C PRO A 811 -35.23 21.99 14.19
N TYR A 812 -33.92 21.76 14.24
CA TYR A 812 -33.29 20.94 15.28
C TYR A 812 -33.01 21.75 16.54
N THR A 813 -33.08 21.08 17.70
CA THR A 813 -32.60 21.58 19.00
C THR A 813 -31.40 20.74 19.43
N GLU A 814 -30.33 21.38 19.93
CA GLU A 814 -29.27 20.67 20.66
C GLU A 814 -29.87 19.90 21.85
N ILE A 815 -29.45 18.64 22.00
CA ILE A 815 -29.81 17.77 23.14
C ILE A 815 -28.60 17.36 23.97
N ALA A 816 -27.41 17.31 23.37
CA ALA A 816 -26.16 17.00 24.05
C ALA A 816 -24.96 17.57 23.29
N THR A 817 -23.87 17.80 24.02
CA THR A 817 -22.52 17.91 23.45
C THR A 817 -21.62 16.85 24.10
N VAL A 818 -20.89 16.06 23.31
CA VAL A 818 -20.11 14.88 23.72
C VAL A 818 -18.73 14.84 23.05
N THR A 819 -17.74 14.16 23.65
CA THR A 819 -16.39 13.99 23.07
C THR A 819 -16.23 12.75 22.19
N ASN A 820 -17.09 11.74 22.40
CA ASN A 820 -17.01 10.45 21.70
C ASN A 820 -17.95 10.47 20.49
N ALA A 821 -17.65 9.69 19.45
CA ALA A 821 -18.45 9.62 18.23
C ALA A 821 -19.73 8.76 18.35
N VAL A 822 -20.31 8.72 19.56
CA VAL A 822 -21.51 7.96 19.93
C VAL A 822 -22.32 8.71 20.97
N TYR A 823 -23.65 8.56 20.95
CA TYR A 823 -24.56 9.12 21.95
C TYR A 823 -25.79 8.23 22.13
N LEU A 824 -26.31 8.15 23.36
CA LEU A 824 -27.55 7.45 23.68
C LEU A 824 -28.60 8.46 24.15
N ASP A 825 -29.60 8.70 23.32
CA ASP A 825 -30.75 9.54 23.64
C ASP A 825 -31.75 8.72 24.47
N LEU A 826 -32.05 9.20 25.67
CA LEU A 826 -33.03 8.62 26.60
C LEU A 826 -34.23 9.54 26.84
N ASP A 827 -34.24 10.74 26.24
CA ASP A 827 -35.32 11.73 26.35
C ASP A 827 -36.28 11.63 25.16
N VAL A 828 -36.55 10.39 24.72
CA VAL A 828 -37.43 10.02 23.60
C VAL A 828 -38.65 9.23 24.06
N VAL A 829 -39.73 9.31 23.30
CA VAL A 829 -40.98 8.58 23.55
C VAL A 829 -41.21 7.58 22.42
N ASN A 830 -41.72 6.40 22.78
CA ASN A 830 -42.11 5.36 21.82
C ASN A 830 -43.22 5.88 20.87
N ASP A 831 -43.25 5.34 19.66
CA ASP A 831 -44.14 5.68 18.54
C ASP A 831 -43.99 7.12 17.99
N GLN A 832 -42.99 7.89 18.45
CA GLN A 832 -42.62 9.19 17.90
C GLN A 832 -41.33 9.08 17.08
N THR A 833 -41.38 9.46 15.79
CA THR A 833 -40.16 9.59 14.97
C THR A 833 -39.36 10.81 15.38
N TYR A 834 -38.06 10.63 15.56
CA TYR A 834 -37.07 11.68 15.80
C TYR A 834 -36.06 11.72 14.65
N TYR A 835 -35.62 12.92 14.32
CA TYR A 835 -34.64 13.22 13.27
C TYR A 835 -33.39 13.81 13.91
N TYR A 836 -32.21 13.39 13.47
CA TYR A 836 -30.93 13.73 14.10
C TYR A 836 -29.91 14.24 13.09
N VAL A 837 -29.15 15.24 13.52
CA VAL A 837 -27.90 15.70 12.89
C VAL A 837 -26.86 15.96 13.97
N VAL A 838 -25.58 15.89 13.61
CA VAL A 838 -24.46 16.15 14.51
C VAL A 838 -23.49 17.13 13.83
N SER A 839 -22.98 18.11 14.57
CA SER A 839 -21.85 18.96 14.15
C SER A 839 -20.65 18.77 15.06
N ALA A 840 -19.46 18.60 14.50
CA ALA A 840 -18.19 18.57 15.22
C ALA A 840 -17.74 19.98 15.63
N SER A 841 -16.85 20.09 16.61
CA SER A 841 -16.21 21.35 17.01
C SER A 841 -14.87 21.14 17.73
N ASN A 842 -14.05 22.18 17.70
CA ASN A 842 -12.80 22.32 18.46
C ASN A 842 -12.63 23.78 18.93
N GLU A 843 -11.45 24.16 19.43
CA GLU A 843 -11.19 25.53 19.90
C GLU A 843 -11.27 26.63 18.81
N ILE A 844 -11.26 26.26 17.53
CA ILE A 844 -11.27 27.18 16.38
C ILE A 844 -12.69 27.43 15.86
N GLY A 845 -13.56 26.42 15.89
CA GLY A 845 -14.94 26.55 15.45
C GLY A 845 -15.73 25.26 15.44
N ALA A 846 -16.96 25.36 14.93
CA ALA A 846 -17.87 24.23 14.72
C ALA A 846 -18.11 24.00 13.23
N SER A 847 -18.31 22.74 12.87
CA SER A 847 -18.62 22.29 11.51
C SER A 847 -20.05 22.65 11.08
N PRO A 848 -20.36 22.51 9.78
CA PRO A 848 -21.74 22.28 9.34
C PRO A 848 -22.34 21.03 10.00
N ASP A 849 -23.67 20.91 9.96
CA ASP A 849 -24.37 19.69 10.37
C ASP A 849 -24.14 18.52 9.40
N SER A 850 -24.16 17.30 9.93
CA SER A 850 -24.17 16.06 9.17
C SER A 850 -25.42 15.92 8.28
N ALA A 851 -25.45 14.90 7.43
CA ALA A 851 -26.71 14.42 6.85
C ALA A 851 -27.72 14.04 7.95
N GLU A 852 -29.02 14.22 7.68
CA GLU A 852 -30.11 13.83 8.58
C GLU A 852 -30.33 12.32 8.56
N VAL A 853 -30.51 11.73 9.74
CA VAL A 853 -31.05 10.37 9.93
C VAL A 853 -32.29 10.39 10.82
N SER A 854 -33.08 9.32 10.83
CA SER A 854 -34.30 9.23 11.64
C SER A 854 -34.47 7.88 12.32
N ALA A 855 -35.01 7.88 13.54
CA ALA A 855 -35.39 6.67 14.28
C ALA A 855 -36.75 6.85 14.96
N THR A 856 -37.51 5.77 15.10
CA THR A 856 -38.76 5.70 15.86
C THR A 856 -38.61 4.65 16.96
N PRO A 857 -38.38 5.06 18.23
CA PRO A 857 -38.48 4.17 19.39
C PRO A 857 -39.83 3.45 19.46
N THR A 858 -39.85 2.22 19.98
CA THR A 858 -41.06 1.40 20.16
C THR A 858 -40.98 0.66 21.49
N GLU A 859 -42.11 0.45 22.18
CA GLU A 859 -42.07 -0.28 23.45
C GLU A 859 -41.70 -1.73 23.20
N LYS A 860 -40.63 -2.22 23.85
CA LYS A 860 -40.28 -3.63 23.75
C LYS A 860 -41.34 -4.46 24.45
N PRO A 861 -41.96 -5.46 23.77
CA PRO A 861 -42.93 -6.35 24.37
C PRO A 861 -42.38 -6.97 25.66
N LYS A 862 -43.15 -6.84 26.75
CA LYS A 862 -42.77 -7.38 28.07
C LYS A 862 -43.47 -8.73 28.26
N PRO A 863 -42.75 -9.81 28.63
CA PRO A 863 -43.37 -11.10 28.90
C PRO A 863 -44.53 -10.98 29.90
N VAL A 864 -45.62 -11.70 29.63
CA VAL A 864 -46.66 -11.91 30.63
C VAL A 864 -46.07 -12.78 31.74
N GLU A 865 -46.19 -12.34 32.99
CA GLU A 865 -45.76 -13.12 34.15
C GLU A 865 -46.94 -13.81 34.83
N GLY A 866 -46.73 -15.06 35.25
CA GLY A 866 -47.83 -15.93 35.65
C GLY A 866 -47.41 -17.20 36.41
N ASP A 867 -48.42 -17.86 36.99
CA ASP A 867 -48.27 -19.02 37.87
C ASP A 867 -47.83 -20.30 37.12
N LEU A 868 -48.00 -20.38 35.79
CA LEU A 868 -47.43 -21.43 34.95
C LEU A 868 -46.18 -20.90 34.24
N LYS A 869 -45.10 -21.66 34.20
CA LYS A 869 -43.91 -21.36 33.38
C LYS A 869 -43.53 -22.54 32.49
N LEU A 870 -43.01 -22.26 31.30
CA LEU A 870 -42.46 -23.28 30.40
C LEU A 870 -40.93 -23.24 30.43
N LYS A 871 -40.32 -24.42 30.45
CA LYS A 871 -38.89 -24.62 30.32
C LYS A 871 -38.58 -25.32 29.01
N TYR A 872 -37.66 -24.75 28.24
CA TYR A 872 -37.18 -25.25 26.95
C TYR A 872 -35.77 -25.85 27.10
N GLN A 873 -35.49 -26.85 26.29
CA GLN A 873 -34.14 -27.17 25.85
C GLN A 873 -34.17 -27.69 24.42
N THR A 874 -33.05 -27.53 23.70
CA THR A 874 -32.76 -28.30 22.51
C THR A 874 -31.62 -29.30 22.77
N ASN A 875 -31.70 -30.45 22.10
CA ASN A 875 -30.59 -31.40 21.99
C ASN A 875 -30.01 -31.43 20.55
N ASP A 876 -30.44 -30.48 19.72
CA ASP A 876 -30.00 -30.26 18.36
C ASP A 876 -29.62 -28.79 18.19
N SER A 877 -28.33 -28.53 17.98
CA SER A 877 -27.76 -27.18 17.89
C SER A 877 -27.24 -26.88 16.48
N ASN A 878 -27.69 -27.64 15.48
CA ASN A 878 -27.50 -27.32 14.07
C ASN A 878 -28.75 -26.59 13.56
N PRO A 879 -28.72 -25.26 13.37
CA PRO A 879 -29.90 -24.53 12.91
C PRO A 879 -30.30 -24.84 11.46
N ASN A 880 -29.53 -25.66 10.72
CA ASN A 880 -29.77 -25.96 9.30
C ASN A 880 -29.96 -27.47 9.07
N ASP A 881 -31.12 -28.02 9.47
CA ASP A 881 -31.55 -29.40 9.19
C ASP A 881 -33.01 -29.46 8.66
N ASN A 882 -33.46 -30.62 8.21
CA ASN A 882 -34.82 -30.87 7.68
C ASN A 882 -35.89 -31.12 8.75
N HIS A 883 -35.57 -30.88 10.01
CA HIS A 883 -36.51 -30.96 11.13
C HIS A 883 -36.09 -30.01 12.26
N ILE A 884 -37.06 -29.41 12.93
CA ILE A 884 -36.86 -28.69 14.18
C ILE A 884 -37.11 -29.65 15.35
N ARG A 885 -36.27 -29.62 16.39
CA ARG A 885 -36.33 -30.51 17.58
C ARG A 885 -36.35 -29.68 18.85
N ALA A 886 -37.49 -29.65 19.53
CA ALA A 886 -37.66 -28.86 20.74
C ALA A 886 -38.19 -29.72 21.90
N GLN A 887 -37.70 -29.47 23.12
CA GLN A 887 -38.07 -30.23 24.31
C GLN A 887 -38.55 -29.30 25.42
N PHE A 888 -39.64 -29.69 26.08
CA PHE A 888 -40.42 -28.81 26.94
C PHE A 888 -40.81 -29.45 28.28
N LYS A 889 -40.95 -28.60 29.30
CA LYS A 889 -41.62 -28.90 30.58
C LYS A 889 -42.49 -27.73 30.97
N ILE A 890 -43.74 -27.99 31.34
CA ILE A 890 -44.65 -26.99 31.91
C ILE A 890 -44.64 -27.17 33.42
N VAL A 891 -44.33 -26.10 34.16
CA VAL A 891 -44.21 -26.08 35.63
C VAL A 891 -45.34 -25.24 36.21
N ASN A 892 -46.07 -25.77 37.19
CA ASN A 892 -47.07 -25.00 37.95
C ASN A 892 -46.46 -24.48 39.25
N ASN A 893 -46.07 -23.21 39.26
CA ASN A 893 -45.59 -22.49 40.45
C ASN A 893 -46.75 -21.89 41.27
N GLY A 894 -47.98 -21.97 40.76
CA GLY A 894 -49.18 -21.41 41.36
C GLY A 894 -49.74 -22.21 42.54
N LYS A 895 -50.93 -21.77 42.99
CA LYS A 895 -51.61 -22.33 44.19
C LYS A 895 -52.79 -23.25 43.88
N GLU A 896 -53.26 -23.25 42.64
CA GLU A 896 -54.37 -24.07 42.17
C GLU A 896 -53.89 -25.15 41.19
N THR A 897 -54.64 -26.25 41.08
CA THR A 897 -54.37 -27.32 40.10
C THR A 897 -54.88 -26.91 38.71
N VAL A 898 -54.04 -27.03 37.68
CA VAL A 898 -54.42 -26.74 36.28
C VAL A 898 -54.55 -28.03 35.48
N ASN A 899 -55.65 -28.22 34.74
CA ASN A 899 -55.78 -29.36 33.82
C ASN A 899 -54.97 -29.08 32.55
N LEU A 900 -54.17 -30.04 32.08
CA LEU A 900 -53.38 -29.84 30.86
C LEU A 900 -54.26 -29.74 29.61
N SER A 901 -55.47 -30.32 29.62
CA SER A 901 -56.47 -30.14 28.56
C SER A 901 -56.83 -28.68 28.26
N ASP A 902 -56.60 -27.81 29.23
CA ASP A 902 -56.99 -26.40 29.19
C ASP A 902 -55.77 -25.53 28.81
N VAL A 903 -54.59 -26.13 28.68
CA VAL A 903 -53.28 -25.50 28.43
C VAL A 903 -52.83 -25.68 26.98
N LYS A 904 -52.20 -24.64 26.43
CA LYS A 904 -51.45 -24.69 25.17
C LYS A 904 -50.11 -23.96 25.32
N PHE A 905 -49.16 -24.23 24.43
CA PHE A 905 -48.00 -23.35 24.21
C PHE A 905 -47.71 -23.19 22.71
N ARG A 906 -46.97 -22.14 22.35
CA ARG A 906 -46.61 -21.83 20.95
C ARG A 906 -45.11 -21.70 20.77
N TYR A 907 -44.55 -22.40 19.77
CA TYR A 907 -43.18 -22.23 19.30
C TYR A 907 -43.23 -21.50 17.95
N TYR A 908 -42.66 -20.30 17.86
CA TYR A 908 -42.66 -19.41 16.69
C TYR A 908 -41.35 -19.55 15.90
N PHE A 909 -41.48 -19.58 14.58
CA PHE A 909 -40.38 -19.90 13.66
C PHE A 909 -40.63 -19.34 12.25
N THR A 910 -39.61 -19.35 11.39
CA THR A 910 -39.71 -19.03 9.96
C THR A 910 -39.83 -20.30 9.11
N ILE A 911 -40.71 -20.30 8.10
CA ILE A 911 -41.05 -21.52 7.34
C ILE A 911 -40.08 -21.87 6.21
N ASP A 912 -39.09 -21.03 5.90
CA ASP A 912 -38.14 -21.14 4.77
C ASP A 912 -38.72 -21.78 3.50
N GLY A 913 -39.60 -21.03 2.81
CA GLY A 913 -40.20 -21.45 1.55
C GLY A 913 -41.44 -22.35 1.71
N ASP A 914 -42.45 -21.81 2.40
CA ASP A 914 -43.82 -22.33 2.66
C ASP A 914 -44.15 -23.73 2.08
N LYS A 915 -44.26 -24.71 2.99
CA LYS A 915 -44.65 -26.10 2.75
C LYS A 915 -45.71 -26.56 3.75
N ALA A 916 -46.44 -27.60 3.37
CA ALA A 916 -47.14 -28.44 4.34
C ALA A 916 -46.12 -29.10 5.29
N GLN A 917 -46.45 -29.17 6.57
CA GLN A 917 -45.61 -29.68 7.65
C GLN A 917 -46.29 -30.86 8.36
N GLU A 918 -45.49 -31.73 9.00
CA GLU A 918 -45.98 -32.78 9.91
C GLU A 918 -45.37 -32.67 11.30
N PHE A 919 -46.18 -32.96 12.32
CA PHE A 919 -45.82 -32.90 13.74
C PHE A 919 -45.67 -34.30 14.33
N HIS A 920 -44.61 -34.48 15.11
CA HIS A 920 -44.29 -35.71 15.84
C HIS A 920 -44.08 -35.39 17.32
N CYS A 921 -44.65 -36.21 18.22
CA CYS A 921 -44.31 -36.19 19.64
C CYS A 921 -43.48 -37.44 19.95
N ASP A 922 -42.16 -37.33 19.79
CA ASP A 922 -41.24 -38.47 19.88
C ASP A 922 -41.24 -39.09 21.30
N TYR A 923 -41.47 -38.29 22.35
CA TYR A 923 -41.71 -38.77 23.73
C TYR A 923 -42.50 -37.75 24.57
N ALA A 924 -43.37 -38.21 25.48
CA ALA A 924 -43.93 -37.36 26.52
C ALA A 924 -44.30 -38.14 27.78
N VAL A 925 -43.99 -37.59 28.97
CA VAL A 925 -44.37 -38.16 30.28
C VAL A 925 -45.90 -38.17 30.48
N VAL A 926 -46.60 -37.17 29.95
CA VAL A 926 -48.08 -37.11 29.86
C VAL A 926 -48.68 -38.06 28.81
N GLY A 927 -47.82 -38.87 28.16
CA GLY A 927 -48.15 -39.81 27.09
C GLY A 927 -48.27 -39.12 25.72
N SER A 928 -47.41 -39.48 24.76
CA SER A 928 -47.34 -38.83 23.44
C SER A 928 -48.67 -38.79 22.70
N GLY A 929 -49.53 -39.81 22.86
CA GLY A 929 -50.88 -39.84 22.25
C GLY A 929 -51.87 -38.79 22.80
N ASN A 930 -51.52 -38.10 23.89
CA ASN A 930 -52.25 -36.94 24.39
C ASN A 930 -51.70 -35.60 23.86
N VAL A 931 -50.48 -35.55 23.29
CA VAL A 931 -49.86 -34.31 22.82
C VAL A 931 -50.20 -34.09 21.34
N LYS A 932 -50.59 -32.87 20.96
CA LYS A 932 -50.98 -32.52 19.60
C LYS A 932 -50.40 -31.19 19.17
N GLY A 933 -49.66 -31.18 18.07
CA GLY A 933 -49.24 -29.97 17.37
C GLY A 933 -50.23 -29.54 16.29
N THR A 934 -50.42 -28.23 16.13
CA THR A 934 -51.09 -27.59 14.99
C THR A 934 -50.22 -26.46 14.49
N PHE A 935 -49.91 -26.44 13.19
CA PHE A 935 -49.18 -25.32 12.57
C PHE A 935 -50.17 -24.22 12.18
N VAL A 936 -49.84 -22.98 12.52
CA VAL A 936 -50.62 -21.78 12.20
C VAL A 936 -49.68 -20.79 11.54
N LYS A 937 -50.10 -20.23 10.39
CA LYS A 937 -49.42 -19.11 9.76
C LYS A 937 -49.87 -17.81 10.41
N LEU A 938 -48.96 -16.87 10.62
CA LEU A 938 -49.33 -15.52 11.08
C LEU A 938 -50.01 -14.73 9.96
N ASP A 939 -51.00 -13.91 10.30
CA ASP A 939 -51.67 -13.01 9.33
C ASP A 939 -50.72 -11.89 8.87
N GLU A 940 -49.82 -11.44 9.75
CA GLU A 940 -48.70 -10.54 9.48
C GLU A 940 -47.44 -11.15 10.14
N SER A 941 -46.30 -11.17 9.45
CA SER A 941 -45.04 -11.75 9.96
C SER A 941 -44.37 -10.84 10.98
N ALA A 942 -43.88 -11.41 12.07
CA ALA A 942 -43.17 -10.73 13.16
C ALA A 942 -41.64 -10.94 13.07
N GLU A 943 -40.87 -10.31 13.97
CA GLU A 943 -39.41 -10.46 13.99
C GLU A 943 -39.02 -11.90 14.38
N GLY A 944 -38.52 -12.66 13.40
CA GLY A 944 -38.16 -14.07 13.57
C GLY A 944 -39.33 -15.05 13.54
N ALA A 945 -40.49 -14.67 12.98
CA ALA A 945 -41.63 -15.57 12.85
C ALA A 945 -42.55 -15.24 11.66
N ASP A 946 -42.88 -16.26 10.84
CA ASP A 946 -44.06 -16.25 9.96
C ASP A 946 -45.03 -17.41 10.25
N TYR A 947 -44.63 -18.37 11.08
CA TYR A 947 -45.44 -19.49 11.58
C TYR A 947 -45.29 -19.68 13.10
N TYR A 948 -46.25 -20.40 13.69
CA TYR A 948 -46.06 -21.07 14.97
C TYR A 948 -46.64 -22.48 15.00
N LEU A 949 -46.03 -23.31 15.86
CA LEU A 949 -46.50 -24.63 16.26
C LEU A 949 -47.22 -24.49 17.59
N GLU A 950 -48.55 -24.61 17.57
CA GLU A 950 -49.38 -24.66 18.77
C GLU A 950 -49.44 -26.10 19.29
N VAL A 951 -48.83 -26.35 20.45
CA VAL A 951 -48.90 -27.63 21.16
C VAL A 951 -50.02 -27.58 22.19
N SER A 952 -50.88 -28.59 22.17
CA SER A 952 -52.08 -28.73 23.01
C SER A 952 -52.22 -30.16 23.54
N PHE A 953 -53.00 -30.35 24.60
CA PHE A 953 -53.14 -31.65 25.27
C PHE A 953 -54.57 -32.21 25.23
N GLY A 954 -54.68 -33.53 25.09
CA GLY A 954 -55.92 -34.28 25.27
C GLY A 954 -56.27 -34.50 26.75
N SER A 955 -57.54 -34.80 27.03
CA SER A 955 -58.05 -35.05 28.38
C SER A 955 -57.41 -36.23 29.13
N GLY A 956 -56.62 -37.07 28.45
CA GLY A 956 -55.81 -38.11 29.07
C GLY A 956 -54.46 -37.63 29.64
N ALA A 957 -54.06 -36.38 29.42
CA ALA A 957 -52.79 -35.83 29.92
C ALA A 957 -52.79 -35.57 31.44
N GLY A 958 -53.96 -35.43 32.06
CA GLY A 958 -54.10 -35.14 33.49
C GLY A 958 -53.97 -33.65 33.84
N SER A 959 -53.40 -33.37 35.01
CA SER A 959 -53.38 -32.02 35.60
C SER A 959 -52.11 -31.77 36.42
N LEU A 960 -51.59 -30.55 36.38
CA LEU A 960 -50.46 -30.10 37.20
C LEU A 960 -50.95 -29.56 38.54
N ALA A 961 -50.62 -30.26 39.62
CA ALA A 961 -50.79 -29.76 40.98
C ALA A 961 -49.79 -28.63 41.29
N PRO A 962 -50.05 -27.77 42.29
CA PRO A 962 -49.08 -26.80 42.81
C PRO A 962 -47.70 -27.40 43.09
N GLY A 963 -46.66 -26.82 42.50
CA GLY A 963 -45.27 -27.27 42.61
C GLY A 963 -44.89 -28.48 41.76
N ALA A 964 -45.77 -28.95 40.86
CA ALA A 964 -45.48 -30.04 39.93
C ALA A 964 -45.14 -29.55 38.51
N ASP A 965 -44.37 -30.36 37.77
CA ASP A 965 -44.16 -30.18 36.34
C ASP A 965 -44.78 -31.32 35.51
N SER A 966 -44.97 -31.10 34.22
CA SER A 966 -45.53 -32.07 33.26
C SER A 966 -44.69 -33.33 33.07
N GLY A 967 -43.46 -33.35 33.58
CA GLY A 967 -42.41 -34.16 33.01
C GLY A 967 -42.06 -33.69 31.60
N GLU A 968 -41.07 -34.37 31.02
CA GLU A 968 -40.52 -34.07 29.70
C GLU A 968 -41.52 -34.33 28.56
N ILE A 969 -41.54 -33.40 27.60
CA ILE A 969 -42.31 -33.43 26.35
C ILE A 969 -41.34 -33.13 25.21
N GLN A 970 -40.99 -34.11 24.39
CA GLN A 970 -40.11 -33.98 23.24
C GLN A 970 -40.97 -33.95 21.97
N VAL A 971 -40.80 -32.89 21.16
CA VAL A 971 -41.50 -32.72 19.89
C VAL A 971 -40.51 -32.48 18.76
N ARG A 972 -40.91 -32.90 17.56
CA ARG A 972 -40.16 -32.72 16.33
C ARG A 972 -41.14 -32.41 15.21
N PHE A 973 -40.77 -31.52 14.29
CA PHE A 973 -41.56 -31.28 13.10
C PHE A 973 -40.68 -31.11 11.87
N ASN A 974 -41.21 -31.49 10.71
CA ASN A 974 -40.52 -31.43 9.42
C ASN A 974 -41.48 -31.01 8.30
N LYS A 975 -40.91 -30.45 7.23
CA LYS A 975 -41.65 -30.22 5.98
C LYS A 975 -41.97 -31.58 5.35
N MET A 976 -43.12 -31.70 4.69
CA MET A 976 -43.57 -32.94 4.05
C MET A 976 -42.66 -33.40 2.90
N ASP A 977 -41.82 -32.50 2.37
CA ASP A 977 -40.82 -32.78 1.33
C ASP A 977 -39.38 -32.89 1.88
N TRP A 978 -39.19 -32.78 3.19
CA TRP A 978 -37.89 -32.83 3.88
C TRP A 978 -36.88 -31.77 3.40
N SER A 979 -37.36 -30.62 2.95
CA SER A 979 -36.52 -29.42 2.81
C SER A 979 -36.12 -28.84 4.18
N ASN A 980 -34.95 -28.19 4.24
CA ASN A 980 -34.37 -27.66 5.48
C ASN A 980 -35.13 -26.44 6.03
N TYR A 981 -35.00 -26.21 7.33
CA TYR A 981 -35.23 -24.91 7.99
C TYR A 981 -33.89 -24.18 8.21
N SER A 982 -33.97 -22.91 8.61
CA SER A 982 -32.87 -22.12 9.15
C SER A 982 -33.27 -21.51 10.51
N GLU A 983 -33.03 -22.22 11.60
CA GLU A 983 -33.37 -21.78 12.97
C GLU A 983 -32.50 -20.57 13.44
N THR A 984 -31.78 -19.89 12.55
CA THR A 984 -30.89 -18.76 12.87
C THR A 984 -31.63 -17.49 13.23
N ASP A 985 -32.81 -17.27 12.63
CA ASP A 985 -33.69 -16.13 12.84
C ASP A 985 -34.95 -16.49 13.64
N ASP A 986 -35.14 -17.77 13.99
CA ASP A 986 -36.30 -18.27 14.75
C ASP A 986 -36.49 -17.55 16.10
N PHE A 987 -37.72 -17.04 16.33
CA PHE A 987 -38.07 -16.41 17.60
C PHE A 987 -38.04 -17.39 18.77
N SER A 988 -38.47 -18.65 18.61
CA SER A 988 -38.46 -19.58 19.74
C SER A 988 -37.15 -20.37 19.91
N TYR A 989 -36.20 -20.28 18.98
CA TYR A 989 -34.93 -21.01 19.04
C TYR A 989 -33.87 -20.30 19.89
N ASP A 990 -32.94 -21.10 20.42
CA ASP A 990 -31.64 -20.68 20.95
C ASP A 990 -30.76 -21.93 21.13
N PRO A 991 -29.66 -22.08 20.36
CA PRO A 991 -28.82 -23.28 20.38
C PRO A 991 -28.00 -23.42 21.66
N THR A 992 -27.89 -22.37 22.49
CA THR A 992 -27.19 -22.42 23.78
C THR A 992 -28.00 -23.14 24.86
N LYS A 993 -29.32 -23.30 24.68
CA LYS A 993 -30.24 -23.88 25.66
C LYS A 993 -30.22 -25.40 25.65
N THR A 994 -29.05 -25.97 25.91
CA THR A 994 -28.79 -27.41 26.00
C THR A 994 -29.24 -28.06 27.32
N SER A 995 -29.95 -27.31 28.18
CA SER A 995 -30.58 -27.83 29.40
C SER A 995 -31.81 -27.01 29.81
N TYR A 996 -32.83 -27.67 30.39
CA TYR A 996 -34.14 -27.09 30.73
C TYR A 996 -34.08 -25.73 31.47
N THR A 997 -34.24 -24.65 30.71
CA THR A 997 -34.19 -23.26 31.17
C THR A 997 -35.56 -22.61 30.99
N GLU A 998 -35.99 -21.72 31.91
CA GLU A 998 -37.23 -20.94 31.71
C GLU A 998 -37.09 -20.08 30.45
N TRP A 999 -38.06 -20.19 29.53
CA TRP A 999 -37.94 -19.69 28.17
C TRP A 999 -39.20 -18.97 27.69
N GLU A 1000 -39.20 -17.66 27.86
CA GLU A 1000 -40.36 -16.79 27.64
C GLU A 1000 -40.73 -16.66 26.15
N ARG A 1001 -39.78 -16.89 25.24
CA ARG A 1001 -39.99 -16.93 23.78
C ARG A 1001 -40.84 -18.13 23.30
N VAL A 1002 -41.39 -18.94 24.22
CA VAL A 1002 -42.37 -20.01 23.94
C VAL A 1002 -43.56 -19.84 24.91
N PRO A 1003 -44.53 -18.95 24.60
CA PRO A 1003 -45.59 -18.55 25.52
C PRO A 1003 -46.61 -19.65 25.81
N LEU A 1004 -47.21 -19.57 27.01
CA LEU A 1004 -48.23 -20.46 27.56
C LEU A 1004 -49.60 -19.78 27.59
N TYR A 1005 -50.63 -20.55 27.24
CA TYR A 1005 -52.02 -20.12 27.22
C TYR A 1005 -52.87 -21.05 28.08
N VAL A 1006 -53.88 -20.51 28.76
CA VAL A 1006 -54.92 -21.27 29.47
C VAL A 1006 -56.29 -20.80 28.98
N ASN A 1007 -57.12 -21.72 28.48
CA ASN A 1007 -58.40 -21.41 27.82
C ASN A 1007 -58.26 -20.28 26.77
N ASP A 1008 -57.27 -20.45 25.87
CA ASP A 1008 -56.90 -19.51 24.79
C ASP A 1008 -56.48 -18.09 25.25
N THR A 1009 -56.32 -17.86 26.56
CA THR A 1009 -55.79 -16.61 27.12
C THR A 1009 -54.30 -16.76 27.41
N LEU A 1010 -53.47 -15.84 26.94
CA LEU A 1010 -52.03 -15.79 27.27
C LEU A 1010 -51.86 -15.62 28.80
N VAL A 1011 -51.12 -16.52 29.44
CA VAL A 1011 -50.87 -16.51 30.89
C VAL A 1011 -49.40 -16.38 31.27
N TRP A 1012 -48.48 -16.71 30.36
CA TRP A 1012 -47.05 -16.53 30.60
C TRP A 1012 -46.23 -16.49 29.30
N GLY A 1013 -45.12 -15.75 29.30
CA GLY A 1013 -44.21 -15.65 28.17
C GLY A 1013 -44.56 -14.51 27.20
N LEU A 1014 -43.97 -14.55 26.00
CA LEU A 1014 -43.96 -13.46 25.05
C LEU A 1014 -44.30 -13.95 23.62
N GLU A 1015 -45.20 -13.24 22.94
CA GLU A 1015 -45.42 -13.37 21.49
C GLU A 1015 -44.45 -12.41 20.75
N PRO A 1016 -43.95 -12.78 19.55
CA PRO A 1016 -43.07 -11.93 18.73
C PRO A 1016 -43.79 -10.70 18.15
#